data_AF-A0AAD9Z8E2-F1
#
_entry.id   AF-A0AAD9Z8E2-F1
#
_cell.length_a   1.000
_cell.length_b   1.000
_cell.length_c   1.000
_cell.angle_alpha   90.00
_cell.angle_beta   90.00
_cell.angle_gamma   90.00
#
_symmetry.space_group_name_H-M   'P 1'
#
loop_
_entity.id
_entity.type
_entity.pdbx_description
1 polymer ?
#
loop_
_entity_poly.entity_id
_entity_poly.type
_entity_poly.pdbx_seq_one_letter_code
_entity_poly.pdbx_strand_id
1 'polypeptide(L)'
;MSCYAKLQIRIKPPRLIPNWVAQLSDTLVIKARAEKAIASDPERFEGHGVPLPTQVLQSTIAYISNAMNDQGIKKRILGKNKRFMLNLGEPCADLLEYSGFSREGEDWLPPQPEPSADIPFTNPVNIRLDDIEKELYVLISRRPDDEKRTFKHQYIPISAIDDLKRTLGSLDYKKSIRSRTVDLTKQEHPFYAGLGSIEDFHDELIKFAYDRQIASDPDNTPYYLECLQGIAAGRHSEELQTKVAIEASGDKISFGDVRAAYKELGLTVNGTHEDDTIIGIFKSRIVDAPKQEPELRRALNVIGQSRSSQKIQVVASQVVTNYEQALSFLGAEPDTTDDFISTMFTVKINERPADESTARHATSLIATHRNSQALRKFLETGTLGEVEMDVNTAYALLDIHDKAVEDDLILTTYNVRVSDNPSQLDSLKNAVTAIAKARNSRRLGDFLNTGMISSEYELSEWPVGLENIGNTCYLNSLLQFYFTIKPLRDLVMNIDDFKMPIDEESLKSKRVGSRIVSKKEVTRAQQFVDELRKLFLSMITSSKASVTPEGQLARLTLVSSSKEDHIRRQSMLSPTRPSLGEIHGEPVYGPLGPPAETIRNDSEMTDDVGANSTETNTVEGEYDHNGDSSSDVTLVDGPAPPDNDVMILDENEQGLQQKAFEDKENLPPAKPPVREFSPEMHLVPLGESSPSRINEQQGVSNASKEGGDESIDLTNDDQDSPKTIGETSHTQTTSAAAGPPNRPPPYPPRPKPIDTSAVQEAEIGAQQDVTEVIANVLFQLQCAIKAKSVDDSGEQIDQVKDLFFGKQKSYTRNNKGAIRTKEEYMSDIKVDVASGSRDIYAALDGAYDVQEVEVGGGVEPQYTSISRLPPVLQVHVQRVQFNLITRSSFKSNNHLELKETIYMDRYMESDDPELLERRQQCWQWKKQLLRLENRREQLAKSDVSTDGGKAQKHHD
;
A
#
# COMPACT_ATOMS: atom_id res chain seq x y z
N MET A 1 30.29 4.72 11.98
CA MET A 1 29.05 3.91 12.06
C MET A 1 29.45 2.46 12.28
N SER A 2 29.06 1.84 13.38
CA SER A 2 29.35 0.43 13.65
C SER A 2 28.12 -0.41 13.28
N CYS A 3 28.06 -0.88 12.03
CA CYS A 3 27.04 -1.83 11.59
C CYS A 3 27.49 -3.24 11.97
N TYR A 4 27.20 -3.67 13.20
CA TYR A 4 27.40 -5.07 13.59
C TYR A 4 26.18 -5.60 14.36
N ALA A 5 25.75 -6.80 14.01
CA ALA A 5 24.82 -7.58 14.80
C ALA A 5 25.60 -8.47 15.77
N LYS A 6 25.18 -8.54 17.03
CA LYS A 6 25.78 -9.42 18.04
C LYS A 6 25.01 -10.75 18.09
N LEU A 7 25.53 -11.78 17.41
CA LEU A 7 25.00 -13.14 17.51
C LEU A 7 25.58 -13.83 18.75
N GLN A 8 24.73 -14.31 19.65
CA GLN A 8 25.14 -15.17 20.77
C GLN A 8 24.61 -16.58 20.54
N ILE A 9 25.49 -17.52 20.19
CA ILE A 9 25.16 -18.94 20.14
C ILE A 9 25.50 -19.56 21.50
N ARG A 10 24.52 -20.20 22.15
CA ARG A 10 24.75 -20.97 23.38
C ARG A 10 24.57 -22.45 23.06
N ILE A 11 25.64 -23.22 23.22
CA ILE A 11 25.61 -24.68 23.14
C ILE A 11 25.68 -25.22 24.56
N LYS A 12 24.74 -26.08 24.93
CA LYS A 12 24.68 -26.71 26.25
C LYS A 12 24.67 -28.24 26.10
N PRO A 13 25.25 -29.00 27.04
CA PRO A 13 25.05 -30.44 27.09
C PRO A 13 23.56 -30.76 27.40
N PRO A 14 23.07 -31.95 27.00
CA PRO A 14 21.73 -32.40 27.37
C PRO A 14 21.51 -32.35 28.88
N ARG A 15 20.37 -31.80 29.31
CA ARG A 15 19.87 -31.83 30.67
C ARG A 15 19.40 -33.23 31.04
N LEU A 16 18.77 -33.94 30.11
CA LEU A 16 18.30 -35.31 30.32
C LEU A 16 19.46 -36.29 30.19
N ILE A 17 19.90 -36.84 31.32
CA ILE A 17 20.92 -37.90 31.32
C ILE A 17 20.36 -39.21 30.73
N PRO A 18 21.22 -40.09 30.18
CA PRO A 18 20.78 -41.32 29.51
C PRO A 18 19.84 -42.21 30.33
N ASN A 19 20.04 -42.28 31.65
CA ASN A 19 19.16 -43.03 32.54
C ASN A 19 17.72 -42.50 32.52
N TRP A 20 17.53 -41.18 32.63
CA TRP A 20 16.19 -40.58 32.57
C TRP A 20 15.58 -40.74 31.18
N VAL A 21 16.37 -40.61 30.12
CA VAL A 21 15.90 -40.86 28.75
C VAL A 21 15.39 -42.30 28.62
N ALA A 22 16.10 -43.29 29.16
CA ALA A 22 15.64 -44.68 29.19
C ALA A 22 14.33 -44.84 29.97
N GLN A 23 14.19 -44.22 31.14
CA GLN A 23 12.95 -44.23 31.91
C GLN A 23 11.76 -43.60 31.15
N LEU A 24 12.00 -42.63 30.26
CA LEU A 24 10.93 -41.93 29.54
C LEU A 24 10.62 -42.52 28.16
N SER A 25 11.54 -43.27 27.55
CA SER A 25 11.44 -43.62 26.12
C SER A 25 11.73 -45.08 25.76
N ASP A 26 12.32 -45.87 26.67
CA ASP A 26 12.58 -47.30 26.44
C ASP A 26 11.29 -48.10 26.67
N THR A 27 10.85 -48.83 25.64
CA THR A 27 9.61 -49.61 25.66
C THR A 27 9.63 -50.72 26.70
N LEU A 28 10.79 -51.34 26.95
CA LEU A 28 10.90 -52.43 27.94
C LEU A 28 10.83 -51.88 29.37
N VAL A 29 11.48 -50.74 29.61
CA VAL A 29 11.45 -50.08 30.93
C VAL A 29 10.05 -49.57 31.26
N ILE A 30 9.38 -48.94 30.29
CA ILE A 30 8.00 -48.46 30.45
C ILE A 30 7.04 -49.63 30.67
N LYS A 31 7.18 -50.72 29.90
CA LYS A 31 6.38 -51.93 30.07
C LYS A 31 6.54 -52.53 31.46
N ALA A 32 7.77 -52.72 31.93
CA ALA A 32 8.05 -53.25 33.26
C ALA A 32 7.47 -52.37 34.37
N ARG A 33 7.54 -51.03 34.22
CA ARG A 33 6.91 -50.08 35.16
C ARG A 33 5.40 -50.21 35.18
N ALA A 34 4.75 -50.22 34.02
CA ALA A 34 3.31 -50.31 33.91
C ALA A 34 2.77 -51.64 34.44
N GLU A 35 3.42 -52.75 34.10
CA GLU A 35 3.06 -54.08 34.62
C GLU A 35 3.24 -54.16 36.14
N LYS A 36 4.30 -53.56 36.70
CA LYS A 36 4.50 -53.48 38.15
C LYS A 36 3.41 -52.65 38.84
N ALA A 37 3.00 -51.53 38.25
CA ALA A 37 1.91 -50.71 38.77
C ALA A 37 0.57 -51.47 38.72
N ILE A 38 0.24 -52.10 37.59
CA ILE A 38 -0.98 -52.90 37.43
C ILE A 38 -1.01 -54.08 38.41
N ALA A 39 0.12 -54.78 38.58
CA ALA A 39 0.21 -55.91 39.51
C ALA A 39 0.07 -55.51 40.98
N SER A 40 0.36 -54.26 41.34
CA SER A 40 0.23 -53.78 42.72
C SER A 40 -1.22 -53.58 43.14
N ASP A 41 -2.12 -53.31 42.20
CA ASP A 41 -3.57 -53.11 42.45
C ASP A 41 -4.41 -53.45 41.19
N PRO A 42 -4.61 -54.74 40.88
CA PRO A 42 -5.21 -55.17 39.61
C PRO A 42 -6.65 -54.67 39.39
N GLU A 43 -7.45 -54.60 40.46
CA GLU A 43 -8.84 -54.10 40.39
C GLU A 43 -8.88 -52.61 40.05
N ARG A 44 -7.92 -51.82 40.55
CA ARG A 44 -7.85 -50.38 40.28
C ARG A 44 -7.43 -50.03 38.86
N PHE A 45 -6.67 -50.89 38.19
CA PHE A 45 -6.17 -50.66 36.83
C PHE A 45 -6.95 -51.42 35.74
N GLU A 46 -8.14 -51.93 36.03
CA GLU A 46 -9.00 -52.58 35.04
C GLU A 46 -9.23 -51.68 33.81
N GLY A 47 -8.95 -52.22 32.61
CA GLY A 47 -9.05 -51.47 31.35
C GLY A 47 -7.84 -50.61 30.96
N HIS A 48 -6.80 -50.51 31.79
CA HIS A 48 -5.57 -49.77 31.48
C HIS A 48 -4.48 -50.68 30.88
N GLY A 49 -3.91 -50.25 29.74
CA GLY A 49 -2.79 -50.92 29.09
C GLY A 49 -1.44 -50.25 29.36
N VAL A 50 -0.37 -50.87 28.85
CA VAL A 50 0.99 -50.32 28.88
C VAL A 50 1.04 -49.05 28.03
N PRO A 51 1.50 -47.90 28.56
CA PRO A 51 1.57 -46.66 27.81
C PRO A 51 2.67 -46.71 26.75
N LEU A 52 2.46 -46.00 25.65
CA LEU A 52 3.49 -45.81 24.63
C LEU A 52 4.54 -44.78 25.11
N PRO A 53 5.79 -44.87 24.63
CA PRO A 53 6.82 -43.86 24.91
C PRO A 53 6.38 -42.42 24.65
N THR A 54 5.61 -42.19 23.58
CA THR A 54 5.05 -40.87 23.26
C THR A 54 4.07 -40.36 24.33
N GLN A 55 3.28 -41.24 24.94
CA GLN A 55 2.33 -40.88 26.01
C GLN A 55 3.04 -40.53 27.32
N VAL A 56 4.15 -41.22 27.63
CA VAL A 56 5.01 -40.93 28.78
C VAL A 56 5.67 -39.57 28.64
N LEU A 57 6.31 -39.31 27.50
CA LEU A 57 6.94 -38.02 27.18
C LEU A 57 5.92 -36.87 27.22
N GLN A 58 4.73 -37.05 26.63
CA GLN A 58 3.65 -36.05 26.67
C GLN A 58 3.17 -35.73 28.08
N SER A 59 3.00 -36.75 28.91
CA SER A 59 2.55 -36.53 30.29
C SER A 59 3.61 -35.74 31.08
N THR A 60 4.89 -36.01 30.83
CA THR A 60 6.02 -35.26 31.40
C THR A 60 6.00 -33.79 30.96
N ILE A 61 5.82 -33.53 29.66
CA ILE A 61 5.69 -32.17 29.11
C ILE A 61 4.49 -31.44 29.75
N ALA A 62 3.34 -32.11 29.89
CA ALA A 62 2.16 -31.50 30.49
C ALA A 62 2.40 -31.06 31.94
N TYR A 63 3.09 -31.89 32.75
CA TYR A 63 3.45 -31.49 34.12
C TYR A 63 4.39 -30.28 34.16
N ILE A 64 5.39 -30.23 33.26
CA ILE A 64 6.35 -29.12 33.19
C ILE A 64 5.70 -27.83 32.68
N SER A 65 4.93 -27.90 31.58
CA SER A 65 4.23 -26.75 31.00
C SER A 65 3.19 -26.17 31.95
N ASN A 66 2.44 -27.02 32.68
CA ASN A 66 1.48 -26.55 33.66
C ASN A 66 2.18 -25.87 34.85
N ALA A 67 3.37 -26.35 35.24
CA ALA A 67 4.18 -25.68 36.26
C ALA A 67 4.72 -24.31 35.79
N MET A 68 4.94 -24.11 34.49
CA MET A 68 5.42 -22.84 33.93
C MET A 68 4.33 -21.78 33.69
N ASN A 69 3.07 -22.17 33.44
CA ASN A 69 2.03 -21.25 32.94
C ASN A 69 0.89 -20.94 33.94
N ASP A 70 0.72 -21.70 35.03
CA ASP A 70 -0.44 -21.56 35.92
C ASP A 70 -0.16 -20.60 37.09
N GLN A 71 -0.68 -19.37 37.01
CA GLN A 71 -0.47 -18.29 37.99
C GLN A 71 -1.39 -18.38 39.23
N GLY A 72 -2.36 -19.30 39.27
CA GLY A 72 -3.43 -19.25 40.27
C GLY A 72 -3.72 -20.54 41.05
N ILE A 73 -3.70 -21.71 40.42
CA ILE A 73 -4.13 -22.97 41.08
C ILE A 73 -3.13 -24.10 40.84
N LYS A 74 -2.11 -24.16 41.72
CA LYS A 74 -1.08 -25.20 41.69
C LYS A 74 -1.64 -26.54 42.17
N LYS A 75 -2.17 -27.36 41.27
CA LYS A 75 -2.68 -28.70 41.60
C LYS A 75 -1.50 -29.63 41.92
N ARG A 76 -1.47 -30.16 43.14
CA ARG A 76 -0.57 -31.27 43.52
C ARG A 76 -0.81 -32.47 42.62
N ILE A 77 0.26 -33.19 42.27
CA ILE A 77 0.18 -34.45 41.55
C ILE A 77 0.06 -35.55 42.61
N LEU A 78 -1.10 -36.19 42.68
CA LEU A 78 -1.31 -37.29 43.63
C LEU A 78 -0.46 -38.49 43.22
N GLY A 79 0.37 -39.02 44.12
CA GLY A 79 1.25 -40.15 43.82
C GLY A 79 0.48 -41.41 43.42
N LYS A 80 -0.73 -41.55 43.97
CA LYS A 80 -1.67 -42.62 43.65
C LYS A 80 -2.45 -42.38 42.35
N ASN A 81 -2.23 -41.31 41.59
CA ASN A 81 -2.96 -41.12 40.33
C ASN A 81 -2.58 -42.21 39.31
N LYS A 82 -3.57 -42.90 38.72
CA LYS A 82 -3.35 -44.03 37.80
C LYS A 82 -2.44 -43.67 36.63
N ARG A 83 -2.65 -42.49 36.02
CA ARG A 83 -1.87 -42.01 34.88
C ARG A 83 -0.45 -41.61 35.28
N PHE A 84 -0.26 -41.03 36.46
CA PHE A 84 1.06 -40.72 36.98
C PHE A 84 1.87 -42.00 37.25
N MET A 85 1.26 -43.00 37.88
CA MET A 85 1.92 -44.28 38.18
C MET A 85 2.33 -45.06 36.92
N LEU A 86 1.46 -45.09 35.90
CA LEU A 86 1.75 -45.77 34.64
C LEU A 86 2.83 -45.05 33.82
N ASN A 87 2.83 -43.71 33.81
CA ASN A 87 3.73 -42.94 32.95
C ASN A 87 5.08 -42.59 33.61
N LEU A 88 5.10 -42.19 34.88
CA LEU A 88 6.31 -41.71 35.56
C LEU A 88 6.62 -42.53 36.81
N GLY A 89 5.74 -42.46 37.81
CA GLY A 89 5.87 -43.15 39.09
C GLY A 89 7.19 -42.88 39.83
N GLU A 90 7.47 -43.70 40.83
CA GLU A 90 8.69 -43.64 41.65
C GLU A 90 10.02 -43.76 40.84
N PRO A 91 10.12 -44.58 39.77
CA PRO A 91 11.37 -44.67 38.99
C PRO A 91 11.81 -43.37 38.31
N CYS A 92 10.90 -42.38 38.20
CA CYS A 92 11.19 -41.05 37.67
C CYS A 92 11.36 -39.98 38.76
N ALA A 93 11.44 -40.36 40.04
CA ALA A 93 11.59 -39.42 41.16
C ALA A 93 12.79 -38.48 40.99
N ASP A 94 13.97 -39.03 40.67
CA ASP A 94 15.20 -38.24 40.45
C ASP A 94 15.04 -37.17 39.35
N LEU A 95 14.29 -37.49 38.29
CA LEU A 95 14.00 -36.55 37.20
C LEU A 95 13.05 -35.44 37.66
N LEU A 96 12.03 -35.79 38.43
CA LEU A 96 11.05 -34.84 38.98
C LEU A 96 11.74 -33.87 39.95
N GLU A 97 12.55 -34.40 40.87
CA GLU A 97 13.33 -33.59 41.81
C GLU A 97 14.33 -32.68 41.08
N TYR A 98 15.04 -33.19 40.07
CA TYR A 98 15.92 -32.38 39.24
C TYR A 98 15.18 -31.26 38.49
N SER A 99 13.96 -31.55 38.03
CA SER A 99 13.07 -30.57 37.39
C SER A 99 12.50 -29.56 38.39
N GLY A 100 12.73 -29.74 39.70
CA GLY A 100 12.30 -28.83 40.76
C GLY A 100 10.95 -29.17 41.39
N PHE A 101 10.39 -30.36 41.11
CA PHE A 101 9.25 -30.87 41.86
C PHE A 101 9.70 -31.29 43.26
N SER A 102 8.89 -31.02 44.28
CA SER A 102 9.18 -31.43 45.65
C SER A 102 8.17 -32.48 46.14
N ARG A 103 8.61 -33.36 47.04
CA ARG A 103 7.80 -34.45 47.56
C ARG A 103 7.12 -34.07 48.88
N GLU A 104 5.81 -34.26 48.96
CA GLU A 104 5.02 -34.18 50.19
C GLU A 104 4.32 -35.52 50.45
N GLY A 105 4.98 -36.40 51.23
CA GLY A 105 4.48 -37.76 51.46
C GLY A 105 4.56 -38.61 50.18
N GLU A 106 3.40 -39.08 49.70
CA GLU A 106 3.30 -39.78 48.41
C GLU A 106 3.02 -38.82 47.23
N ASP A 107 2.71 -37.55 47.48
CA ASP A 107 2.33 -36.58 46.45
C ASP A 107 3.52 -35.71 45.99
N TRP A 108 3.38 -35.13 44.81
CA TRP A 108 4.38 -34.23 44.21
C TRP A 108 3.82 -32.82 44.04
N LEU A 109 4.60 -31.83 44.48
CA LEU A 109 4.35 -30.41 44.27
C LEU A 109 5.15 -29.88 43.07
N PRO A 110 4.53 -29.11 42.17
CA PRO A 110 5.22 -28.54 41.02
C PRO A 110 6.22 -27.42 41.42
N PRO A 111 7.29 -27.21 40.62
CA PRO A 111 8.23 -26.11 40.81
C PRO A 111 7.55 -24.75 40.71
N GLN A 112 8.19 -23.71 41.27
CA GLN A 112 7.70 -22.33 41.25
C GLN A 112 8.62 -21.43 40.40
N PRO A 113 8.50 -21.46 39.06
CA PRO A 113 9.22 -20.53 38.20
C PRO A 113 8.71 -19.09 38.37
N GLU A 114 9.58 -18.12 38.13
CA GLU A 114 9.19 -16.69 38.17
C GLU A 114 8.38 -16.33 36.91
N PRO A 115 7.12 -15.91 37.04
CA PRO A 115 6.27 -15.70 35.87
C PRO A 115 6.63 -14.43 35.06
N SER A 116 7.30 -13.47 35.69
CA SER A 116 7.70 -12.18 35.09
C SER A 116 9.08 -12.22 34.43
N ALA A 117 9.68 -13.39 34.25
CA ALA A 117 11.02 -13.49 33.68
C ALA A 117 10.99 -13.16 32.18
N ASP A 118 11.81 -12.20 31.76
CA ASP A 118 11.97 -11.81 30.36
C ASP A 118 12.37 -13.02 29.49
N ILE A 119 11.86 -13.09 28.26
CA ILE A 119 12.35 -14.04 27.25
C ILE A 119 13.47 -13.34 26.47
N PRO A 120 14.67 -13.94 26.33
CA PRO A 120 15.07 -15.28 26.81
C PRO A 120 15.24 -15.33 28.34
N PHE A 121 14.76 -16.40 28.97
CA PHE A 121 14.76 -16.55 30.43
C PHE A 121 16.15 -16.33 31.04
N THR A 122 16.20 -15.55 32.12
CA THR A 122 17.39 -15.29 32.92
C THR A 122 17.40 -16.11 34.22
N ASN A 123 16.22 -16.45 34.75
CA ASN A 123 16.08 -17.25 35.96
C ASN A 123 16.54 -18.71 35.73
N PRO A 124 17.45 -19.27 36.56
CA PRO A 124 17.96 -20.62 36.40
C PRO A 124 16.90 -21.74 36.41
N VAL A 125 15.79 -21.55 37.14
CA VAL A 125 14.69 -22.53 37.22
C VAL A 125 13.91 -22.52 35.90
N ASN A 126 13.54 -21.34 35.39
CA ASN A 126 12.84 -21.20 34.11
C ASN A 126 13.69 -21.72 32.95
N ILE A 127 15.00 -21.41 32.93
CA ILE A 127 15.94 -21.94 31.94
C ILE A 127 15.99 -23.46 31.98
N ARG A 128 16.03 -24.07 33.18
CA ARG A 128 16.10 -25.53 33.33
C ARG A 128 14.82 -26.20 32.82
N LEU A 129 13.66 -25.67 33.20
CA LEU A 129 12.36 -26.21 32.77
C LEU A 129 12.15 -26.09 31.26
N ASP A 130 12.51 -24.94 30.67
CA ASP A 130 12.47 -24.74 29.23
C ASP A 130 13.44 -25.67 28.49
N ASP A 131 14.70 -25.77 28.94
CA ASP A 131 15.71 -26.68 28.36
C ASP A 131 15.18 -28.15 28.38
N ILE A 132 14.61 -28.63 29.50
CA ILE A 132 14.05 -29.98 29.62
C ILE A 132 12.84 -30.17 28.70
N GLU A 133 11.92 -29.21 28.66
CA GLU A 133 10.75 -29.26 27.79
C GLU A 133 11.14 -29.41 26.31
N LYS A 134 12.12 -28.62 25.84
CA LYS A 134 12.61 -28.74 24.46
C LYS A 134 13.26 -30.08 24.18
N GLU A 135 14.06 -30.62 25.11
CA GLU A 135 14.65 -31.95 24.96
C GLU A 135 13.59 -33.05 24.85
N LEU A 136 12.50 -32.97 25.62
CA LEU A 136 11.38 -33.91 25.53
C LEU A 136 10.69 -33.85 24.17
N TYR A 137 10.49 -32.66 23.60
CA TYR A 137 9.96 -32.51 22.24
C TYR A 137 10.89 -33.12 21.17
N VAL A 138 12.20 -32.99 21.33
CA VAL A 138 13.20 -33.64 20.45
C VAL A 138 13.14 -35.17 20.57
N LEU A 139 12.92 -35.71 21.77
CA LEU A 139 12.74 -37.16 21.96
C LEU A 139 11.47 -37.67 21.27
N ILE A 140 10.37 -36.90 21.30
CA ILE A 140 9.14 -37.23 20.57
C ILE A 140 9.38 -37.22 19.05
N SER A 141 10.08 -36.22 18.51
CA SER A 141 10.30 -36.10 17.06
C SER A 141 11.11 -37.26 16.47
N ARG A 142 11.99 -37.87 17.28
CA ARG A 142 12.79 -39.05 16.93
C ARG A 142 12.03 -40.39 16.96
N ARG A 143 10.77 -40.41 17.43
CA ARG A 143 9.95 -41.64 17.46
C ARG A 143 9.43 -42.02 16.06
N PRO A 144 9.09 -43.30 15.82
CA PRO A 144 8.44 -43.75 14.58
C PRO A 144 7.10 -43.02 14.32
N ASP A 145 6.75 -42.80 13.06
CA ASP A 145 5.54 -42.04 12.67
C ASP A 145 4.23 -42.68 13.18
N ASP A 146 4.18 -44.00 13.27
CA ASP A 146 3.01 -44.73 13.79
C ASP A 146 2.71 -44.39 15.26
N GLU A 147 3.75 -44.12 16.07
CA GLU A 147 3.60 -43.68 17.46
C GLU A 147 3.31 -42.18 17.58
N LYS A 148 3.62 -41.40 16.53
CA LYS A 148 3.35 -39.96 16.45
C LYS A 148 1.96 -39.66 15.90
N ARG A 149 1.28 -40.57 15.20
CA ARG A 149 -0.09 -40.36 14.67
C ARG A 149 -1.15 -40.04 15.72
N THR A 150 -0.96 -40.49 16.96
CA THR A 150 -1.84 -40.14 18.09
C THR A 150 -1.62 -38.71 18.62
N PHE A 151 -0.63 -37.98 18.09
CA PHE A 151 -0.25 -36.64 18.51
C PHE A 151 -0.91 -35.57 17.63
N LYS A 152 -1.80 -34.77 18.24
CA LYS A 152 -2.49 -33.67 17.53
C LYS A 152 -1.63 -32.41 17.32
N HIS A 153 -0.52 -32.25 18.04
CA HIS A 153 0.30 -31.02 18.02
C HIS A 153 1.78 -31.32 17.87
N GLN A 154 2.24 -31.64 16.65
CA GLN A 154 3.66 -31.84 16.39
C GLN A 154 4.44 -30.56 16.72
N TYR A 155 5.32 -30.60 17.72
CA TYR A 155 6.26 -29.50 17.93
C TYR A 155 7.16 -29.43 16.71
N ILE A 156 7.02 -28.34 15.96
CA ILE A 156 7.88 -28.01 14.82
C ILE A 156 8.82 -26.92 15.32
N PRO A 157 10.14 -27.18 15.40
CA PRO A 157 11.09 -26.14 15.75
C PRO A 157 10.96 -25.00 14.73
N ILE A 158 10.77 -23.78 15.23
CA ILE A 158 10.71 -22.59 14.38
C ILE A 158 12.12 -22.36 13.83
N SER A 159 12.21 -22.23 12.51
CA SER A 159 13.48 -21.94 11.86
C SER A 159 13.92 -20.52 12.21
N ALA A 160 15.07 -20.38 12.87
CA ALA A 160 15.67 -19.07 13.15
C ALA A 160 16.23 -18.39 11.87
N ILE A 161 16.18 -19.05 10.72
CA ILE A 161 16.77 -18.56 9.47
C ILE A 161 16.15 -17.23 9.05
N ASP A 162 14.83 -17.07 9.13
CA ASP A 162 14.19 -15.85 8.68
C ASP A 162 14.41 -14.68 9.66
N ASP A 163 14.55 -14.97 10.96
CA ASP A 163 14.96 -14.01 11.97
C ASP A 163 16.40 -13.55 11.78
N LEU A 164 17.31 -14.49 11.47
CA LEU A 164 18.70 -14.18 11.14
C LEU A 164 18.76 -13.33 9.86
N LYS A 165 18.02 -13.72 8.83
CA LYS A 165 17.93 -12.93 7.59
C LYS A 165 17.39 -11.53 7.86
N ARG A 166 16.33 -11.40 8.66
CA ARG A 166 15.75 -10.10 9.04
C ARG A 166 16.76 -9.24 9.80
N THR A 167 17.43 -9.81 10.79
CA THR A 167 18.46 -9.13 11.59
C THR A 167 19.64 -8.66 10.74
N LEU A 168 20.00 -9.45 9.73
CA LEU A 168 21.09 -9.13 8.80
C LEU A 168 20.62 -8.26 7.61
N GLY A 169 19.36 -7.82 7.58
CA GLY A 169 18.80 -7.05 6.46
C GLY A 169 18.77 -7.82 5.13
N SER A 170 18.79 -9.15 5.18
CA SER A 170 18.87 -10.07 4.04
C SER A 170 17.62 -10.92 3.81
N LEU A 171 16.50 -10.57 4.46
CA LEU A 171 15.21 -11.25 4.24
C LEU A 171 14.57 -10.82 2.92
N ASP A 172 14.54 -9.51 2.68
CA ASP A 172 13.73 -8.88 1.63
C ASP A 172 14.57 -8.06 0.64
N TYR A 173 15.79 -8.50 0.32
CA TYR A 173 16.58 -7.85 -0.74
C TYR A 173 16.00 -8.16 -2.12
N LYS A 174 16.20 -7.23 -3.06
CA LYS A 174 15.68 -7.34 -4.43
C LYS A 174 16.34 -8.50 -5.16
N LYS A 175 15.53 -9.47 -5.62
CA LYS A 175 16.00 -10.67 -6.30
C LYS A 175 15.88 -10.57 -7.82
N SER A 176 16.76 -11.26 -8.53
CA SER A 176 16.67 -11.44 -9.98
C SER A 176 15.47 -12.32 -10.36
N ILE A 177 14.97 -12.14 -11.58
CA ILE A 177 13.90 -12.98 -12.17
C ILE A 177 14.30 -14.46 -12.19
N ARG A 178 15.60 -14.77 -12.28
CA ARG A 178 16.14 -16.14 -12.26
C ARG A 178 16.28 -16.74 -10.87
N SER A 179 15.98 -16.00 -9.80
CA SER A 179 16.12 -16.46 -8.41
C SER A 179 15.41 -17.78 -8.11
N ARG A 180 14.31 -18.09 -8.81
CA ARG A 180 13.55 -19.34 -8.64
C ARG A 180 14.30 -20.60 -9.09
N THR A 181 15.32 -20.45 -9.94
CA THR A 181 16.15 -21.55 -10.47
C THR A 181 17.55 -21.58 -9.87
N VAL A 182 17.88 -20.61 -9.01
CA VAL A 182 19.20 -20.48 -8.38
C VAL A 182 19.23 -21.31 -7.11
N ASP A 183 20.23 -22.18 -7.02
CA ASP A 183 20.48 -22.99 -5.85
C ASP A 183 21.62 -22.39 -5.03
N LEU A 184 21.27 -21.56 -4.05
CA LEU A 184 22.22 -20.89 -3.15
C LEU A 184 22.97 -21.86 -2.22
N THR A 185 22.65 -23.15 -2.24
CA THR A 185 23.42 -24.17 -1.48
C THR A 185 24.66 -24.65 -2.23
N LYS A 186 24.76 -24.34 -3.53
CA LYS A 186 25.93 -24.66 -4.36
C LYS A 186 27.03 -23.61 -4.21
N GLN A 187 28.26 -24.02 -4.53
CA GLN A 187 29.40 -23.13 -4.53
C GLN A 187 29.18 -21.98 -5.51
N GLU A 188 29.30 -20.75 -5.02
CA GLU A 188 29.11 -19.53 -5.79
C GLU A 188 30.10 -19.45 -6.97
N HIS A 189 29.62 -18.95 -8.10
CA HIS A 189 30.50 -18.67 -9.25
C HIS A 189 31.59 -17.67 -8.82
N PRO A 190 32.87 -17.87 -9.22
CA PRO A 190 33.98 -17.03 -8.78
C PRO A 190 33.76 -15.52 -8.97
N PHE A 191 33.04 -15.13 -10.01
CA PHE A 191 32.71 -13.73 -10.28
C PHE A 191 31.72 -13.11 -9.28
N TYR A 192 30.72 -13.87 -8.80
CA TYR A 192 29.79 -13.36 -7.78
C TYR A 192 30.53 -13.16 -6.46
N ALA A 193 31.33 -14.14 -6.06
CA ALA A 193 32.19 -14.06 -4.89
C ALA A 193 33.19 -12.90 -4.99
N GLY A 194 33.79 -12.66 -6.17
CA GLY A 194 34.69 -11.54 -6.41
C GLY A 194 34.04 -10.17 -6.19
N LEU A 195 32.75 -10.03 -6.46
CA LEU A 195 31.99 -8.80 -6.17
C LEU A 195 31.38 -8.77 -4.76
N GLY A 196 31.52 -9.82 -3.95
CA GLY A 196 30.81 -9.93 -2.67
C GLY A 196 29.29 -10.01 -2.85
N SER A 197 28.85 -10.67 -3.92
CA SER A 197 27.45 -10.81 -4.32
C SER A 197 27.05 -12.28 -4.44
N ILE A 198 25.75 -12.55 -4.53
CA ILE A 198 25.21 -13.91 -4.73
C ILE A 198 24.36 -13.99 -6.00
N GLU A 199 24.18 -15.21 -6.51
CA GLU A 199 23.59 -15.43 -7.82
C GLU A 199 22.11 -15.01 -7.94
N ASP A 200 21.36 -14.90 -6.84
CA ASP A 200 19.96 -14.46 -6.87
C ASP A 200 19.78 -12.94 -6.71
N PHE A 201 20.86 -12.16 -6.54
CA PHE A 201 20.80 -10.69 -6.50
C PHE A 201 20.23 -10.10 -7.78
N HIS A 202 19.36 -9.10 -7.66
CA HIS A 202 18.94 -8.26 -8.79
C HIS A 202 20.14 -7.48 -9.37
N ASP A 203 20.08 -7.16 -10.67
CA ASP A 203 21.19 -6.52 -11.40
C ASP A 203 21.64 -5.20 -10.75
N GLU A 204 20.69 -4.39 -10.28
CA GLU A 204 20.95 -3.20 -9.46
C GLU A 204 21.83 -3.45 -8.22
N LEU A 205 21.63 -4.57 -7.50
CA LEU A 205 22.47 -4.92 -6.35
C LEU A 205 23.88 -5.35 -6.78
N ILE A 206 24.01 -5.95 -7.97
CA ILE A 206 25.33 -6.30 -8.54
C ILE A 206 26.09 -5.05 -8.97
N LYS A 207 25.40 -4.07 -9.58
CA LYS A 207 25.98 -2.76 -9.86
C LYS A 207 26.46 -2.09 -8.59
N PHE A 208 25.60 -2.07 -7.56
CA PHE A 208 25.97 -1.52 -6.25
C PHE A 208 27.19 -2.23 -5.66
N ALA A 209 27.23 -3.56 -5.70
CA ALA A 209 28.35 -4.35 -5.19
C ALA A 209 29.66 -4.02 -5.93
N TYR A 210 29.62 -3.96 -7.27
CA TYR A 210 30.76 -3.51 -8.07
C TYR A 210 31.21 -2.09 -7.70
N ASP A 211 30.28 -1.12 -7.63
CA ASP A 211 30.58 0.27 -7.29
C ASP A 211 31.18 0.41 -5.88
N ARG A 212 30.77 -0.43 -4.93
CA ARG A 212 31.35 -0.49 -3.59
C ARG A 212 32.76 -1.12 -3.57
N GLN A 213 32.99 -2.16 -4.36
CA GLN A 213 34.30 -2.80 -4.45
C GLN A 213 35.35 -1.84 -5.02
N ILE A 214 35.05 -1.17 -6.14
CA ILE A 214 36.00 -0.22 -6.74
C ILE A 214 36.24 1.02 -5.86
N ALA A 215 35.27 1.41 -5.04
CA ALA A 215 35.43 2.52 -4.11
C ALA A 215 36.27 2.14 -2.88
N SER A 216 36.22 0.88 -2.47
CA SER A 216 36.92 0.38 -1.27
C SER A 216 38.30 -0.17 -1.60
N ASP A 217 38.49 -0.69 -2.81
CA ASP A 217 39.71 -1.30 -3.32
C ASP A 217 39.95 -0.90 -4.79
N PRO A 218 40.37 0.36 -5.03
CA PRO A 218 40.55 0.89 -6.38
C PRO A 218 41.64 0.15 -7.18
N ASP A 219 42.68 -0.35 -6.51
CA ASP A 219 43.82 -1.02 -7.16
C ASP A 219 43.40 -2.31 -7.87
N ASN A 220 42.39 -3.02 -7.36
CA ASN A 220 41.83 -4.22 -7.97
C ASN A 220 40.62 -3.96 -8.90
N THR A 221 40.36 -2.70 -9.28
CA THR A 221 39.31 -2.35 -10.25
C THR A 221 39.30 -3.24 -11.51
N PRO A 222 40.46 -3.58 -12.12
CA PRO A 222 40.47 -4.45 -13.30
C PRO A 222 39.90 -5.85 -13.06
N TYR A 223 40.04 -6.41 -11.86
CA TYR A 223 39.49 -7.70 -11.47
C TYR A 223 37.97 -7.62 -11.25
N TYR A 224 37.51 -6.57 -10.56
CA TYR A 224 36.07 -6.37 -10.32
C TYR A 224 35.32 -6.12 -11.63
N LEU A 225 35.93 -5.41 -12.59
CA LEU A 225 35.35 -5.19 -13.91
C LEU A 225 35.26 -6.49 -14.72
N GLU A 226 36.28 -7.37 -14.64
CA GLU A 226 36.22 -8.70 -15.24
C GLU A 226 35.10 -9.57 -14.63
N CYS A 227 34.92 -9.49 -13.30
CA CYS A 227 33.80 -10.16 -12.62
C CYS A 227 32.44 -9.65 -13.11
N LEU A 228 32.27 -8.33 -13.24
CA LEU A 228 31.04 -7.72 -13.74
C LEU A 228 30.78 -8.13 -15.20
N GLN A 229 31.79 -8.14 -16.07
CA GLN A 229 31.71 -8.61 -17.45
C GLN A 229 31.26 -10.06 -17.53
N GLY A 230 31.85 -10.94 -16.72
CA GLY A 230 31.51 -12.36 -16.68
C GLY A 230 30.07 -12.61 -16.21
N ILE A 231 29.61 -11.88 -15.19
CA ILE A 231 28.23 -11.96 -14.72
C ILE A 231 27.25 -11.42 -15.78
N ALA A 232 27.55 -10.28 -16.41
CA ALA A 232 26.73 -9.68 -17.46
C ALA A 232 26.56 -10.62 -18.66
N ALA A 233 27.65 -11.29 -19.06
CA ALA A 233 27.66 -12.28 -20.13
C ALA A 233 26.86 -13.55 -19.74
N GLY A 234 27.10 -14.11 -18.55
CA GLY A 234 26.39 -15.32 -18.09
C GLY A 234 24.89 -15.10 -17.88
N ARG A 235 24.49 -13.90 -17.45
CA ARG A 235 23.07 -13.55 -17.29
C ARG A 235 22.38 -13.15 -18.58
N HIS A 236 23.12 -12.72 -19.61
CA HIS A 236 22.57 -12.00 -20.77
C HIS A 236 21.76 -10.77 -20.33
N SER A 237 22.25 -10.04 -19.33
CA SER A 237 21.57 -8.84 -18.82
C SER A 237 22.01 -7.61 -19.60
N GLU A 238 21.09 -7.00 -20.34
CA GLU A 238 21.32 -5.72 -21.04
C GLU A 238 21.68 -4.61 -20.05
N GLU A 239 21.09 -4.63 -18.86
CA GLU A 239 21.30 -3.62 -17.83
C GLU A 239 22.76 -3.67 -17.29
N LEU A 240 23.29 -4.87 -17.02
CA LEU A 240 24.67 -5.05 -16.60
C LEU A 240 25.65 -4.82 -17.76
N GLN A 241 25.29 -5.23 -18.98
CA GLN A 241 26.09 -4.95 -20.18
C GLN A 241 26.21 -3.45 -20.44
N THR A 242 25.14 -2.70 -20.22
CA THR A 242 25.15 -1.23 -20.31
C THR A 242 26.11 -0.64 -19.27
N LYS A 243 26.08 -1.12 -18.03
CA LYS A 243 27.04 -0.67 -16.99
C LYS A 243 28.49 -1.01 -17.40
N VAL A 244 28.76 -2.22 -17.88
CA VAL A 244 30.09 -2.58 -18.39
C VAL A 244 30.53 -1.64 -19.51
N ALA A 245 29.65 -1.30 -20.45
CA ALA A 245 29.94 -0.40 -21.55
C ALA A 245 30.24 1.04 -21.06
N ILE A 246 29.50 1.52 -20.06
CA ILE A 246 29.74 2.82 -19.41
C ILE A 246 31.12 2.82 -18.74
N GLU A 247 31.45 1.79 -17.97
CA GLU A 247 32.75 1.70 -17.28
C GLU A 247 33.92 1.62 -18.29
N ALA A 248 33.73 0.89 -19.39
CA ALA A 248 34.70 0.82 -20.49
C ALA A 248 34.86 2.15 -21.25
N SER A 249 33.84 3.02 -21.23
CA SER A 249 33.94 4.39 -21.78
C SER A 249 34.65 5.36 -20.84
N GLY A 250 34.66 5.08 -19.53
CA GLY A 250 35.28 5.91 -18.49
C GLY A 250 36.74 5.57 -18.20
N ASP A 251 37.50 5.15 -19.21
CA ASP A 251 38.93 4.76 -19.13
C ASP A 251 39.28 3.62 -18.16
N LYS A 252 38.30 2.83 -17.70
CA LYS A 252 38.58 1.64 -16.87
C LYS A 252 38.83 0.42 -17.73
N ILE A 253 39.84 -0.37 -17.36
CA ILE A 253 40.33 -1.50 -18.15
C ILE A 253 40.24 -2.77 -17.31
N SER A 254 39.69 -3.85 -17.88
CA SER A 254 39.70 -5.17 -17.25
C SER A 254 40.98 -5.95 -17.57
N PHE A 255 41.31 -6.99 -16.80
CA PHE A 255 42.41 -7.89 -17.17
C PHE A 255 42.20 -8.60 -18.51
N GLY A 256 40.94 -8.80 -18.92
CA GLY A 256 40.59 -9.31 -20.25
C GLY A 256 41.03 -8.35 -21.35
N ASP A 257 40.77 -7.06 -21.18
CA ASP A 257 41.14 -6.01 -22.13
C ASP A 257 42.65 -5.87 -22.28
N VAL A 258 43.39 -5.96 -21.16
CA VAL A 258 44.87 -5.99 -21.18
C VAL A 258 45.36 -7.19 -21.99
N ARG A 259 44.83 -8.39 -21.72
CA ARG A 259 45.24 -9.60 -22.45
C ARG A 259 44.95 -9.50 -23.95
N ALA A 260 43.81 -8.94 -24.32
CA ALA A 260 43.45 -8.68 -25.70
C ALA A 260 44.40 -7.67 -26.36
N ALA A 261 44.74 -6.57 -25.69
CA ALA A 261 45.65 -5.55 -26.21
C ALA A 261 47.08 -6.08 -26.47
N TYR A 262 47.63 -6.88 -25.56
CA TYR A 262 48.92 -7.53 -25.78
C TYR A 262 48.86 -8.50 -26.97
N LYS A 263 47.79 -9.29 -27.07
CA LYS A 263 47.60 -10.22 -28.20
C LYS A 263 47.50 -9.49 -29.54
N GLU A 264 46.82 -8.35 -29.58
CA GLU A 264 46.68 -7.53 -30.78
C GLU A 264 48.03 -7.02 -31.29
N LEU A 265 48.95 -6.68 -30.38
CA LEU A 265 50.33 -6.33 -30.69
C LEU A 265 51.26 -7.56 -30.83
N GLY A 266 50.72 -8.78 -30.78
CA GLY A 266 51.46 -10.04 -30.87
C GLY A 266 52.46 -10.26 -29.73
N LEU A 267 52.20 -9.65 -28.58
CA LEU A 267 53.01 -9.71 -27.38
C LEU A 267 52.38 -10.64 -26.34
N THR A 268 53.20 -11.16 -25.44
CA THR A 268 52.73 -11.95 -24.29
C THR A 268 52.63 -11.06 -23.04
N VAL A 269 51.53 -11.16 -22.29
CA VAL A 269 51.27 -10.36 -21.07
C VAL A 269 52.37 -10.50 -20.02
N ASN A 270 52.99 -11.68 -19.91
CA ASN A 270 54.06 -11.98 -18.93
C ASN A 270 55.49 -11.79 -19.49
N GLY A 271 55.63 -11.23 -20.69
CA GLY A 271 56.95 -10.99 -21.28
C GLY A 271 57.65 -9.79 -20.64
N THR A 272 58.96 -9.88 -20.42
CA THR A 272 59.81 -8.74 -20.02
C THR A 272 60.04 -7.82 -21.21
N HIS A 273 58.97 -7.19 -21.70
CA HIS A 273 59.05 -6.21 -22.78
C HIS A 273 59.30 -4.83 -22.16
N GLU A 274 60.41 -4.20 -22.54
CA GLU A 274 60.67 -2.80 -22.22
C GLU A 274 59.74 -1.87 -23.03
N ASP A 275 59.41 -0.72 -22.47
CA ASP A 275 58.42 0.20 -23.07
C ASP A 275 58.83 0.66 -24.49
N ASP A 276 60.13 0.83 -24.74
CA ASP A 276 60.67 1.20 -26.06
C ASP A 276 60.51 0.06 -27.09
N THR A 277 60.52 -1.20 -26.64
CA THR A 277 60.27 -2.37 -27.50
C THR A 277 58.81 -2.42 -27.92
N ILE A 278 57.89 -2.15 -26.99
CA ILE A 278 56.44 -2.11 -27.25
C ILE A 278 56.11 -0.99 -28.24
N ILE A 279 56.69 0.21 -28.03
CA ILE A 279 56.54 1.36 -28.94
C ILE A 279 57.13 1.05 -30.32
N GLY A 280 58.29 0.39 -30.38
CA GLY A 280 58.92 -0.01 -31.64
C GLY A 280 58.06 -0.96 -32.47
N ILE A 281 57.48 -1.98 -31.82
CA ILE A 281 56.60 -2.96 -32.48
C ILE A 281 55.32 -2.28 -32.99
N PHE A 282 54.73 -1.40 -32.20
CA PHE A 282 53.59 -0.59 -32.62
C PHE A 282 53.91 0.26 -33.86
N LYS A 283 55.03 0.99 -33.85
CA LYS A 283 55.45 1.83 -34.99
C LYS A 283 55.70 1.02 -36.25
N SER A 284 56.34 -0.15 -36.14
CA SER A 284 56.56 -1.05 -37.28
C SER A 284 55.24 -1.53 -37.89
N ARG A 285 54.26 -1.90 -37.06
CA ARG A 285 52.98 -2.44 -37.53
C ARG A 285 52.07 -1.42 -38.20
N ILE A 286 52.12 -0.15 -37.76
CA ILE A 286 51.39 0.92 -38.45
C ILE A 286 51.92 1.10 -39.88
N VAL A 287 53.24 0.95 -40.09
CA VAL A 287 53.83 1.04 -41.42
C VAL A 287 53.39 -0.12 -42.31
N ASP A 288 53.34 -1.34 -41.76
CA ASP A 288 52.97 -2.54 -42.50
C ASP A 288 51.44 -2.64 -42.76
N ALA A 289 50.62 -2.14 -41.83
CA ALA A 289 49.16 -2.25 -41.87
C ALA A 289 48.48 -0.92 -41.43
N PRO A 290 48.57 0.15 -42.23
CA PRO A 290 48.06 1.47 -41.87
C PRO A 290 46.53 1.51 -41.66
N LYS A 291 45.80 0.56 -42.25
CA LYS A 291 44.34 0.42 -42.03
C LYS A 291 43.97 -0.06 -40.62
N GLN A 292 44.91 -0.69 -39.90
CA GLN A 292 44.73 -1.20 -38.53
C GLN A 292 45.32 -0.27 -37.47
N GLU A 293 45.79 0.92 -37.88
CA GLU A 293 46.31 1.94 -36.98
C GLU A 293 45.38 2.28 -35.80
N PRO A 294 44.03 2.41 -35.96
CA PRO A 294 43.18 2.75 -34.84
C PRO A 294 43.06 1.63 -33.80
N GLU A 295 42.94 0.37 -34.22
CA GLU A 295 42.89 -0.78 -33.29
C GLU A 295 44.23 -0.96 -32.57
N LEU A 296 45.35 -0.85 -33.28
CA LEU A 296 46.69 -0.97 -32.71
C LEU A 296 47.00 0.16 -31.72
N ARG A 297 46.50 1.38 -31.97
CA ARG A 297 46.70 2.52 -31.05
C ARG A 297 45.84 2.40 -29.80
N ARG A 298 44.61 1.89 -29.93
CA ARG A 298 43.76 1.54 -28.78
C ARG A 298 44.44 0.47 -27.91
N ALA A 299 44.99 -0.57 -28.53
CA ALA A 299 45.75 -1.60 -27.83
C ALA A 299 46.98 -1.01 -27.12
N LEU A 300 47.72 -0.10 -27.77
CA LEU A 300 48.86 0.58 -27.15
C LEU A 300 48.46 1.43 -25.93
N ASN A 301 47.34 2.14 -26.00
CA ASN A 301 46.81 2.94 -24.89
C ASN A 301 46.48 2.05 -23.68
N VAL A 302 45.76 0.93 -23.91
CA VAL A 302 45.42 -0.05 -22.87
C VAL A 302 46.66 -0.61 -22.18
N ILE A 303 47.72 -0.92 -22.95
CA ILE A 303 49.01 -1.37 -22.37
C ILE A 303 49.69 -0.25 -21.59
N GLY A 304 49.68 0.98 -22.10
CA GLY A 304 50.27 2.14 -21.44
C GLY A 304 49.61 2.45 -20.10
N GLN A 305 48.29 2.35 -20.02
CA GLN A 305 47.51 2.51 -18.79
C GLN A 305 47.78 1.38 -17.79
N SER A 306 47.72 0.11 -18.24
CA SER A 306 47.98 -1.06 -17.38
C SER A 306 49.39 -1.07 -16.77
N ARG A 307 50.39 -0.54 -17.47
CA ARG A 307 51.78 -0.44 -16.98
C ARG A 307 52.09 0.88 -16.26
N SER A 308 51.12 1.81 -16.22
CA SER A 308 51.34 3.21 -15.81
C SER A 308 52.54 3.87 -16.50
N SER A 309 52.80 3.51 -17.77
CA SER A 309 53.96 4.01 -18.53
C SER A 309 53.61 5.30 -19.25
N GLN A 310 54.13 6.42 -18.74
CA GLN A 310 53.97 7.74 -19.37
C GLN A 310 54.54 7.77 -20.80
N LYS A 311 55.63 7.04 -21.07
CA LYS A 311 56.24 6.97 -22.40
C LYS A 311 55.29 6.36 -23.43
N ILE A 312 54.64 5.25 -23.09
CA ILE A 312 53.69 4.56 -23.97
C ILE A 312 52.43 5.42 -24.14
N GLN A 313 51.93 6.02 -23.06
CA GLN A 313 50.75 6.88 -23.09
C GLN A 313 50.91 8.10 -24.00
N VAL A 314 52.08 8.77 -23.97
CA VAL A 314 52.37 9.92 -24.85
C VAL A 314 52.40 9.52 -26.33
N VAL A 315 52.94 8.34 -26.64
CA VAL A 315 52.94 7.83 -28.03
C VAL A 315 51.53 7.41 -28.47
N ALA A 316 50.70 6.96 -27.53
CA ALA A 316 49.32 6.59 -27.79
C ALA A 316 48.37 7.80 -27.96
N SER A 317 48.69 8.98 -27.40
CA SER A 317 47.77 10.12 -27.27
C SER A 317 47.77 11.19 -28.38
N GLN A 318 48.47 10.99 -29.50
CA GLN A 318 48.48 11.91 -30.67
C GLN A 318 48.59 13.42 -30.34
N VAL A 319 49.64 13.89 -29.66
CA VAL A 319 49.79 15.33 -29.35
C VAL A 319 50.08 16.15 -30.62
N VAL A 320 49.15 17.06 -30.98
CA VAL A 320 49.26 18.06 -32.06
C VAL A 320 50.03 19.29 -31.56
N THR A 321 51.11 19.71 -32.23
CA THR A 321 51.99 20.80 -31.72
C THR A 321 52.15 22.02 -32.64
N ASN A 322 51.71 21.95 -33.90
CA ASN A 322 51.84 23.04 -34.86
C ASN A 322 50.64 23.12 -35.82
N TYR A 323 50.55 24.21 -36.60
CA TYR A 323 49.41 24.51 -37.46
C TYR A 323 49.13 23.45 -38.53
N GLU A 324 50.18 22.94 -39.19
CA GLU A 324 50.05 21.93 -40.24
C GLU A 324 49.59 20.57 -39.68
N GLN A 325 50.09 20.20 -38.49
CA GLN A 325 49.64 19.02 -37.75
C GLN A 325 48.20 19.18 -37.25
N ALA A 326 47.79 20.40 -36.88
CA ALA A 326 46.43 20.69 -36.43
C ALA A 326 45.41 20.55 -37.57
N LEU A 327 45.76 21.04 -38.76
CA LEU A 327 44.94 20.85 -39.96
C LEU A 327 44.86 19.36 -40.34
N SER A 328 46.00 18.65 -40.36
CA SER A 328 46.03 17.22 -40.67
C SER A 328 45.24 16.37 -39.68
N PHE A 329 45.32 16.67 -38.37
CA PHE A 329 44.57 15.98 -37.33
C PHE A 329 43.05 16.12 -37.52
N LEU A 330 42.58 17.34 -37.80
CA LEU A 330 41.17 17.61 -38.10
C LEU A 330 40.75 17.20 -39.51
N GLY A 331 41.69 16.78 -40.37
CA GLY A 331 41.42 16.41 -41.76
C GLY A 331 41.04 17.59 -42.65
N ALA A 332 41.51 18.81 -42.31
CA ALA A 332 41.20 20.05 -43.00
C ALA A 332 42.35 20.52 -43.91
N GLU A 333 42.01 21.22 -44.98
CA GLU A 333 42.98 21.87 -45.86
C GLU A 333 43.19 23.34 -45.45
N PRO A 334 44.32 23.98 -45.82
CA PRO A 334 44.65 25.34 -45.38
C PRO A 334 43.61 26.41 -45.73
N ASP A 335 42.80 26.20 -46.76
CA ASP A 335 41.73 27.08 -47.27
C ASP A 335 40.33 26.74 -46.72
N THR A 336 40.19 25.66 -45.94
CA THR A 336 38.91 25.23 -45.35
C THR A 336 38.35 26.32 -44.44
N THR A 337 37.07 26.66 -44.59
CA THR A 337 36.41 27.75 -43.83
C THR A 337 36.22 27.40 -42.35
N ASP A 338 36.20 28.42 -41.50
CA ASP A 338 36.15 28.25 -40.04
C ASP A 338 34.88 27.51 -39.54
N ASP A 339 33.74 27.69 -40.23
CA ASP A 339 32.50 26.95 -39.96
C ASP A 339 32.71 25.43 -40.15
N PHE A 340 33.38 25.06 -41.24
CA PHE A 340 33.67 23.67 -41.56
C PHE A 340 34.76 23.08 -40.65
N ILE A 341 35.73 23.89 -40.18
CA ILE A 341 36.69 23.47 -39.14
C ILE A 341 35.96 23.06 -37.85
N SER A 342 34.93 23.80 -37.45
CA SER A 342 34.12 23.44 -36.28
C SER A 342 33.32 22.15 -36.49
N THR A 343 32.78 21.93 -37.70
CA THR A 343 32.12 20.67 -38.07
C THR A 343 33.11 19.51 -38.01
N MET A 344 34.33 19.68 -38.53
CA MET A 344 35.37 18.66 -38.49
C MET A 344 35.82 18.34 -37.07
N PHE A 345 35.91 19.35 -36.20
CA PHE A 345 36.14 19.14 -34.77
C PHE A 345 35.03 18.29 -34.13
N THR A 346 33.75 18.63 -34.39
CA THR A 346 32.61 17.89 -33.84
C THR A 346 32.55 16.47 -34.38
N VAL A 347 32.81 16.27 -35.68
CA VAL A 347 32.93 14.93 -36.29
C VAL A 347 34.04 14.14 -35.63
N LYS A 348 35.22 14.75 -35.40
CA LYS A 348 36.36 14.08 -34.76
C LYS A 348 36.05 13.62 -33.34
N ILE A 349 35.38 14.48 -32.55
CA ILE A 349 34.99 14.16 -31.17
C ILE A 349 33.86 13.12 -31.14
N ASN A 350 32.91 13.20 -32.07
CA ASN A 350 31.84 12.20 -32.17
C ASN A 350 32.39 10.83 -32.59
N GLU A 351 33.40 10.78 -33.47
CA GLU A 351 34.09 9.55 -33.84
C GLU A 351 34.96 8.99 -32.71
N ARG A 352 35.65 9.87 -31.98
CA ARG A 352 36.47 9.52 -30.80
C ARG A 352 36.38 10.59 -29.70
N PRO A 353 35.50 10.39 -28.69
CA PRO A 353 35.34 11.35 -27.59
C PRO A 353 36.60 11.59 -26.77
N ALA A 354 37.47 10.57 -26.65
CA ALA A 354 38.75 10.67 -25.93
C ALA A 354 39.72 11.70 -26.54
N ASP A 355 39.53 12.07 -27.81
CA ASP A 355 40.39 13.01 -28.53
C ASP A 355 39.96 14.48 -28.30
N GLU A 356 38.94 14.78 -27.48
CA GLU A 356 38.41 16.14 -27.27
C GLU A 356 39.47 17.15 -26.85
N SER A 357 40.34 16.79 -25.90
CA SER A 357 41.39 17.70 -25.42
C SER A 357 42.39 18.05 -26.53
N THR A 358 42.77 17.06 -27.33
CA THR A 358 43.66 17.22 -28.49
C THR A 358 42.99 17.99 -29.61
N ALA A 359 41.72 17.74 -29.89
CA ALA A 359 40.93 18.46 -30.89
C ALA A 359 40.73 19.93 -30.49
N ARG A 360 40.51 20.22 -29.21
CA ARG A 360 40.38 21.60 -28.70
C ARG A 360 41.69 22.35 -28.85
N HIS A 361 42.81 21.68 -28.56
CA HIS A 361 44.13 22.24 -28.74
C HIS A 361 44.46 22.50 -30.22
N ALA A 362 44.15 21.55 -31.11
CA ALA A 362 44.32 21.69 -32.56
C ALA A 362 43.50 22.87 -33.13
N THR A 363 42.21 22.97 -32.78
CA THR A 363 41.35 24.09 -33.18
C THR A 363 41.82 25.42 -32.61
N SER A 364 42.39 25.44 -31.39
CA SER A 364 42.97 26.64 -30.78
C SER A 364 44.21 27.14 -31.52
N LEU A 365 45.09 26.23 -31.96
CA LEU A 365 46.24 26.56 -32.78
C LEU A 365 45.81 27.14 -34.14
N ILE A 366 44.78 26.57 -34.77
CA ILE A 366 44.20 27.10 -36.02
C ILE A 366 43.59 28.49 -35.81
N ALA A 367 42.78 28.67 -34.76
CA ALA A 367 42.16 29.94 -34.42
C ALA A 367 43.18 31.04 -34.12
N THR A 368 44.31 30.68 -33.49
CA THR A 368 45.41 31.59 -33.20
C THR A 368 46.16 31.98 -34.47
N HIS A 369 46.49 31.01 -35.32
CA HIS A 369 47.22 31.24 -36.57
C HIS A 369 46.39 32.05 -37.59
N ARG A 370 45.08 31.78 -37.69
CA ARG A 370 44.16 32.50 -38.59
C ARG A 370 43.57 33.79 -37.99
N ASN A 371 43.85 34.06 -36.72
CA ASN A 371 43.25 35.15 -35.94
C ASN A 371 41.71 35.17 -35.98
N SER A 372 41.07 33.99 -35.95
CA SER A 372 39.62 33.85 -36.07
C SER A 372 38.92 34.07 -34.73
N GLN A 373 38.06 35.08 -34.66
CA GLN A 373 37.22 35.32 -33.47
C GLN A 373 36.07 34.32 -33.33
N ALA A 374 35.61 33.74 -34.44
CA ALA A 374 34.52 32.76 -34.44
C ALA A 374 34.96 31.43 -33.79
N LEU A 375 36.14 30.92 -34.17
CA LEU A 375 36.69 29.68 -33.60
C LEU A 375 37.12 29.84 -32.12
N ARG A 376 37.51 31.04 -31.70
CA ARG A 376 37.81 31.31 -30.29
C ARG A 376 36.54 31.27 -29.43
N LYS A 377 35.45 31.91 -29.91
CA LYS A 377 34.15 31.83 -29.23
C LYS A 377 33.63 30.39 -29.17
N PHE A 378 33.74 29.64 -30.27
CA PHE A 378 33.40 28.21 -30.31
C PHE A 378 34.09 27.39 -29.22
N LEU A 379 35.39 27.62 -28.98
CA LEU A 379 36.16 26.91 -27.96
C LEU A 379 35.77 27.29 -26.53
N GLU A 380 35.27 28.51 -26.32
CA GLU A 380 34.83 29.02 -25.01
C GLU A 380 33.40 28.59 -24.68
N THR A 381 32.48 28.61 -25.65
CA THR A 381 31.05 28.36 -25.42
C THR A 381 30.60 26.94 -25.75
N GLY A 382 31.45 26.14 -26.42
CA GLY A 382 31.12 24.76 -26.81
C GLY A 382 30.08 24.64 -27.93
N THR A 383 29.62 25.76 -28.48
CA THR A 383 28.59 25.83 -29.52
C THR A 383 29.02 26.80 -30.61
N LEU A 384 29.07 26.31 -31.85
CA LEU A 384 28.70 27.15 -32.99
C LEU A 384 27.17 27.10 -32.97
N GLY A 385 26.48 28.24 -33.08
CA GLY A 385 25.02 28.36 -32.86
C GLY A 385 24.24 27.06 -33.12
N GLU A 386 23.63 26.51 -32.07
CA GLU A 386 23.11 25.13 -31.98
C GLU A 386 22.37 24.64 -33.23
N VAL A 387 22.66 23.40 -33.64
CA VAL A 387 21.82 22.66 -34.59
C VAL A 387 20.57 22.18 -33.85
N GLU A 388 19.41 22.64 -34.31
CA GLU A 388 18.10 22.35 -33.75
C GLU A 388 17.68 20.89 -34.03
N MET A 389 17.03 20.23 -33.06
CA MET A 389 16.43 18.90 -33.28
C MET A 389 15.37 18.97 -34.40
N ASP A 390 15.42 18.01 -35.33
CA ASP A 390 14.43 17.96 -36.42
C ASP A 390 13.01 17.77 -35.88
N VAL A 391 12.08 18.54 -36.44
CA VAL A 391 10.69 18.62 -35.99
C VAL A 391 9.97 17.28 -36.12
N ASN A 392 10.30 16.49 -37.14
CA ASN A 392 9.65 15.19 -37.36
C ASN A 392 10.11 14.17 -36.31
N THR A 393 11.39 14.19 -35.95
CA THR A 393 11.93 13.38 -34.86
C THR A 393 11.32 13.78 -33.52
N ALA A 394 11.08 15.07 -33.30
CA ALA A 394 10.43 15.56 -32.09
C ALA A 394 8.98 15.05 -31.95
N TYR A 395 8.18 15.08 -33.02
CA TYR A 395 6.82 14.52 -33.02
C TYR A 395 6.81 12.99 -32.83
N ALA A 396 7.75 12.27 -33.45
CA ALA A 396 7.88 10.83 -33.27
C ALA A 396 8.27 10.45 -31.83
N LEU A 397 9.14 11.23 -31.18
CA LEU A 397 9.53 11.00 -29.78
C LEU A 397 8.38 11.23 -28.81
N LEU A 398 7.48 12.17 -29.13
CA LEU A 398 6.23 12.38 -28.38
C LEU A 398 5.10 11.45 -28.84
N ASP A 399 5.33 10.57 -29.82
CA ASP A 399 4.32 9.66 -30.39
C ASP A 399 3.05 10.38 -30.85
N ILE A 400 3.25 11.56 -31.41
CA ILE A 400 2.20 12.41 -31.96
C ILE A 400 2.23 12.22 -33.47
N HIS A 401 1.27 11.45 -33.98
CA HIS A 401 1.18 11.15 -35.41
C HIS A 401 0.55 12.29 -36.23
N ASP A 402 -0.31 13.10 -35.61
CA ASP A 402 -0.93 14.27 -36.22
C ASP A 402 -0.18 15.55 -35.84
N LYS A 403 0.43 16.21 -36.82
CA LYS A 403 1.19 17.45 -36.63
C LYS A 403 0.30 18.69 -36.52
N ALA A 404 -1.01 18.56 -36.66
CA ALA A 404 -1.97 19.65 -36.51
C ALA A 404 -2.51 19.79 -35.07
N VAL A 405 -2.09 18.93 -34.14
CA VAL A 405 -2.58 18.94 -32.74
C VAL A 405 -2.28 20.26 -32.02
N GLU A 406 -3.12 20.62 -31.06
CA GLU A 406 -2.91 21.81 -30.24
C GLU A 406 -1.71 21.67 -29.28
N ASP A 407 -1.13 22.81 -28.89
CA ASP A 407 0.06 22.85 -28.01
C ASP A 407 -0.21 22.23 -26.63
N ASP A 408 -1.45 22.24 -26.15
CA ASP A 408 -1.85 21.59 -24.89
C ASP A 408 -1.76 20.07 -24.94
N LEU A 409 -2.08 19.45 -26.09
CA LEU A 409 -1.92 18.01 -26.25
C LEU A 409 -0.44 17.62 -26.27
N ILE A 410 0.42 18.45 -26.86
CA ILE A 410 1.87 18.26 -26.88
C ILE A 410 2.43 18.31 -25.46
N LEU A 411 2.02 19.30 -24.64
CA LEU A 411 2.43 19.43 -23.25
C LEU A 411 1.89 18.30 -22.36
N THR A 412 0.64 17.90 -22.56
CA THR A 412 0.04 16.77 -21.84
C THR A 412 0.81 15.48 -22.12
N THR A 413 1.11 15.23 -23.40
CA THR A 413 1.87 14.05 -23.83
C THR A 413 3.29 14.07 -23.27
N TYR A 414 3.95 15.24 -23.25
CA TYR A 414 5.25 15.43 -22.60
C TYR A 414 5.19 15.09 -21.10
N ASN A 415 4.22 15.62 -20.35
CA ASN A 415 4.11 15.38 -18.91
C ASN A 415 3.82 13.91 -18.55
N VAL A 416 2.98 13.25 -19.34
CA VAL A 416 2.72 11.80 -19.23
C VAL A 416 4.00 11.02 -19.51
N ARG A 417 4.72 11.33 -20.59
CA ARG A 417 5.99 10.66 -20.97
C ARG A 417 7.09 10.86 -19.94
N VAL A 418 7.21 12.05 -19.34
CA VAL A 418 8.17 12.32 -18.27
C VAL A 418 7.82 11.54 -17.00
N SER A 419 6.52 11.39 -16.70
CA SER A 419 6.06 10.59 -15.55
C SER A 419 6.30 9.09 -15.77
N ASP A 420 6.05 8.59 -16.98
CA ASP A 420 6.24 7.19 -17.34
C ASP A 420 7.73 6.83 -17.52
N ASN A 421 8.55 7.76 -18.03
CA ASN A 421 9.96 7.53 -18.34
C ASN A 421 10.86 8.72 -17.92
N PRO A 422 11.13 8.89 -16.61
CA PRO A 422 11.91 10.01 -16.09
C PRO A 422 13.35 10.09 -16.64
N SER A 423 13.91 8.98 -17.11
CA SER A 423 15.25 8.90 -17.69
C SER A 423 15.40 9.59 -19.06
N GLN A 424 14.28 9.92 -19.72
CA GLN A 424 14.29 10.58 -21.04
C GLN A 424 14.01 12.08 -20.98
N LEU A 425 14.03 12.68 -19.78
CA LEU A 425 13.63 14.06 -19.52
C LEU A 425 14.34 15.08 -20.44
N ASP A 426 15.65 14.96 -20.64
CA ASP A 426 16.40 15.91 -21.48
C ASP A 426 16.08 15.77 -22.97
N SER A 427 15.85 14.54 -23.45
CA SER A 427 15.45 14.29 -24.84
C SER A 427 14.04 14.79 -25.12
N LEU A 428 13.12 14.59 -24.17
CA LEU A 428 11.74 15.07 -24.25
C LEU A 428 11.68 16.61 -24.19
N LYS A 429 12.52 17.26 -23.36
CA LYS A 429 12.64 18.73 -23.34
C LYS A 429 13.14 19.28 -24.67
N ASN A 430 14.15 18.64 -25.27
CA ASN A 430 14.68 19.04 -26.57
C ASN A 430 13.64 18.87 -27.70
N ALA A 431 12.80 17.83 -27.63
CA ALA A 431 11.69 17.64 -28.58
C ALA A 431 10.63 18.74 -28.47
N VAL A 432 10.21 19.10 -27.26
CA VAL A 432 9.27 20.23 -27.05
C VAL A 432 9.90 21.54 -27.51
N THR A 433 11.21 21.73 -27.31
CA THR A 433 11.95 22.92 -27.76
C THR A 433 11.98 23.03 -29.29
N ALA A 434 12.21 21.93 -30.01
CA ALA A 434 12.16 21.89 -31.46
C ALA A 434 10.77 22.20 -32.02
N ILE A 435 9.72 21.62 -31.40
CA ILE A 435 8.33 21.88 -31.81
C ILE A 435 7.95 23.34 -31.52
N ALA A 436 8.35 23.88 -30.36
CA ALA A 436 8.12 25.27 -29.99
C ALA A 436 8.71 26.25 -31.02
N LYS A 437 9.96 26.02 -31.43
CA LYS A 437 10.63 26.85 -32.44
C LYS A 437 10.01 26.71 -33.83
N ALA A 438 9.72 25.49 -34.27
CA ALA A 438 9.14 25.22 -35.59
C ALA A 438 7.74 25.80 -35.77
N ARG A 439 6.95 25.81 -34.70
CA ARG A 439 5.62 26.42 -34.67
C ARG A 439 5.62 27.89 -34.32
N ASN A 440 6.78 28.43 -33.90
CA ASN A 440 6.89 29.74 -33.26
C ASN A 440 5.89 29.89 -32.08
N SER A 441 5.72 28.82 -31.30
CA SER A 441 4.79 28.75 -30.18
C SER A 441 5.37 29.43 -28.95
N ARG A 442 4.75 30.55 -28.56
CA ARG A 442 5.07 31.26 -27.32
C ARG A 442 4.73 30.40 -26.10
N ARG A 443 3.64 29.65 -26.17
CA ARG A 443 3.14 28.76 -25.10
C ARG A 443 4.11 27.65 -24.74
N LEU A 444 4.62 26.92 -25.74
CA LEU A 444 5.60 25.85 -25.53
C LEU A 444 6.95 26.42 -25.05
N GLY A 445 7.35 27.58 -25.55
CA GLY A 445 8.56 28.30 -25.12
C GLY A 445 8.50 28.77 -23.66
N ASP A 446 7.38 29.35 -23.24
CA ASP A 446 7.18 29.82 -21.86
C ASP A 446 7.19 28.66 -20.85
N PHE A 447 6.59 27.51 -21.22
CA PHE A 447 6.62 26.29 -20.41
C PHE A 447 8.03 25.77 -20.16
N LEU A 448 8.90 25.75 -21.18
CA LEU A 448 10.28 25.29 -21.05
C LEU A 448 11.12 26.16 -20.11
N ASN A 449 10.83 27.46 -20.06
CA ASN A 449 11.57 28.42 -19.22
C ASN A 449 11.11 28.45 -17.77
N THR A 450 9.82 28.22 -17.52
CA THR A 450 9.21 28.42 -16.20
C THR A 450 8.80 27.12 -15.49
N GLY A 451 8.73 25.99 -16.22
CA GLY A 451 8.14 24.74 -15.73
C GLY A 451 6.63 24.83 -15.52
N MET A 452 5.99 25.91 -15.97
CA MET A 452 4.55 26.18 -15.81
C MET A 452 3.92 26.44 -17.17
N ILE A 453 2.73 25.90 -17.41
CA ILE A 453 1.97 26.18 -18.63
C ILE A 453 1.53 27.64 -18.55
N SER A 454 2.20 28.52 -19.29
CA SER A 454 1.70 29.89 -19.52
C SER A 454 0.48 29.76 -20.40
N SER A 455 -0.71 29.88 -19.83
CA SER A 455 -1.93 29.83 -20.64
C SER A 455 -1.94 31.02 -21.59
N GLU A 456 -2.06 30.78 -22.89
CA GLU A 456 -2.43 31.82 -23.87
C GLU A 456 -3.84 32.37 -23.62
N TYR A 457 -4.57 31.76 -22.69
CA TYR A 457 -5.78 32.34 -22.16
C TYR A 457 -5.43 33.60 -21.39
N GLU A 458 -6.06 34.71 -21.77
CA GLU A 458 -6.04 35.91 -20.95
C GLU A 458 -6.39 35.50 -19.51
N LEU A 459 -5.53 35.80 -18.55
CA LEU A 459 -5.72 35.52 -17.11
C LEU A 459 -7.04 36.13 -16.58
N SER A 460 -7.70 36.98 -17.36
CA SER A 460 -9.06 37.49 -17.12
C SER A 460 -10.18 36.47 -17.38
N GLU A 461 -9.94 35.40 -18.14
CA GLU A 461 -10.96 34.42 -18.54
C GLU A 461 -10.74 32.99 -17.99
N TRP A 462 -9.53 32.64 -17.53
CA TRP A 462 -9.21 31.30 -17.04
C TRP A 462 -8.63 31.32 -15.61
N PRO A 463 -9.05 30.38 -14.74
CA PRO A 463 -8.57 30.36 -13.37
C PRO A 463 -7.12 29.88 -13.29
N VAL A 464 -6.39 30.37 -12.29
CA VAL A 464 -5.09 29.81 -11.95
C VAL A 464 -5.24 28.40 -11.34
N GLY A 465 -4.20 27.56 -11.44
CA GLY A 465 -4.23 26.16 -11.00
C GLY A 465 -4.34 26.01 -9.48
N LEU A 466 -4.48 24.76 -8.99
CA LEU A 466 -4.53 24.47 -7.56
C LEU A 466 -3.30 23.67 -7.08
N GLU A 467 -2.77 24.02 -5.91
CA GLU A 467 -1.73 23.25 -5.23
C GLU A 467 -2.33 22.09 -4.42
N ASN A 468 -1.67 20.93 -4.42
CA ASN A 468 -2.14 19.74 -3.70
C ASN A 468 -1.89 19.86 -2.19
N ILE A 469 -2.88 19.46 -1.39
CA ILE A 469 -2.77 19.36 0.07
C ILE A 469 -2.84 17.88 0.45
N GLY A 470 -1.70 17.25 0.69
CA GLY A 470 -1.65 15.80 0.92
C GLY A 470 -2.16 15.00 -0.30
N ASN A 471 -3.00 13.99 -0.06
CA ASN A 471 -3.52 13.08 -1.10
C ASN A 471 -4.78 13.60 -1.82
N THR A 472 -4.99 14.91 -1.90
CA THR A 472 -6.25 15.53 -2.37
C THR A 472 -6.24 15.95 -3.85
N CYS A 473 -5.37 15.38 -4.69
CA CYS A 473 -5.28 15.77 -6.11
C CYS A 473 -6.61 15.62 -6.88
N TYR A 474 -7.42 14.59 -6.56
CA TYR A 474 -8.75 14.40 -7.13
C TYR A 474 -9.73 15.52 -6.75
N LEU A 475 -9.61 16.06 -5.54
CA LEU A 475 -10.43 17.17 -5.06
C LEU A 475 -10.09 18.45 -5.83
N ASN A 476 -8.81 18.69 -6.09
CA ASN A 476 -8.36 19.84 -6.87
C ASN A 476 -8.91 19.80 -8.31
N SER A 477 -8.92 18.64 -8.95
CA SER A 477 -9.56 18.48 -10.27
C SER A 477 -11.07 18.75 -10.22
N LEU A 478 -11.75 18.29 -9.16
CA LEU A 478 -13.19 18.51 -8.98
C LEU A 478 -13.53 19.99 -8.77
N LEU A 479 -12.78 20.69 -7.91
CA LEU A 479 -12.99 22.11 -7.64
C LEU A 479 -12.74 22.99 -8.88
N GLN A 480 -11.70 22.66 -9.66
CA GLN A 480 -11.44 23.31 -10.95
C GLN A 480 -12.55 23.03 -11.96
N PHE A 481 -13.06 21.80 -12.05
CA PHE A 481 -14.20 21.49 -12.89
C PHE A 481 -15.46 22.29 -12.49
N TYR A 482 -15.76 22.40 -11.20
CA TYR A 482 -16.88 23.23 -10.76
C TYR A 482 -16.71 24.71 -11.07
N PHE A 483 -15.47 25.21 -11.09
CA PHE A 483 -15.19 26.56 -11.55
C PHE A 483 -15.55 26.75 -13.02
N THR A 484 -15.32 25.78 -13.90
CA THR A 484 -15.59 25.94 -15.35
C THR A 484 -17.08 26.01 -15.67
N ILE A 485 -17.94 25.44 -14.81
CA ILE A 485 -19.39 25.48 -14.97
C ILE A 485 -19.92 26.88 -14.64
N LYS A 486 -20.07 27.72 -15.67
CA LYS A 486 -20.47 29.13 -15.53
C LYS A 486 -21.72 29.33 -14.64
N PRO A 487 -22.85 28.61 -14.81
CA PRO A 487 -24.01 28.78 -13.93
C PRO A 487 -23.72 28.51 -12.45
N LEU A 488 -22.85 27.53 -12.14
CA LEU A 488 -22.43 27.23 -10.79
C LEU A 488 -21.47 28.30 -10.25
N ARG A 489 -20.49 28.72 -11.06
CA ARG A 489 -19.56 29.79 -10.71
C ARG A 489 -20.31 31.10 -10.39
N ASP A 490 -21.27 31.48 -11.24
CA ASP A 490 -22.09 32.68 -11.04
C ASP A 490 -22.95 32.57 -9.78
N LEU A 491 -23.49 31.38 -9.47
CA LEU A 491 -24.21 31.10 -8.22
C LEU A 491 -23.32 31.28 -6.99
N VAL A 492 -22.10 30.73 -7.01
CA VAL A 492 -21.15 30.80 -5.89
C VAL A 492 -20.63 32.23 -5.69
N MET A 493 -20.30 32.94 -6.77
CA MET A 493 -19.81 34.32 -6.70
C MET A 493 -20.87 35.29 -6.17
N ASN A 494 -22.15 35.05 -6.49
CA ASN A 494 -23.29 35.87 -6.05
C ASN A 494 -24.12 35.17 -4.96
N ILE A 495 -23.48 34.36 -4.11
CA ILE A 495 -24.19 33.53 -3.12
C ILE A 495 -25.13 34.32 -2.21
N ASP A 496 -24.81 35.59 -1.91
CA ASP A 496 -25.60 36.43 -1.02
C ASP A 496 -27.03 36.67 -1.55
N ASP A 497 -27.25 36.62 -2.86
CA ASP A 497 -28.60 36.73 -3.48
C ASP A 497 -29.43 35.46 -3.33
N PHE A 498 -28.76 34.32 -3.20
CA PHE A 498 -29.35 32.98 -3.16
C PHE A 498 -29.38 32.38 -1.75
N LYS A 499 -28.66 32.97 -0.80
CA LYS A 499 -28.43 32.42 0.55
C LYS A 499 -29.74 32.12 1.27
N MET A 500 -29.80 30.94 1.89
CA MET A 500 -30.94 30.49 2.68
C MET A 500 -31.07 31.29 3.99
N PRO A 501 -32.21 31.95 4.28
CA PRO A 501 -32.45 32.58 5.58
C PRO A 501 -32.45 31.56 6.73
N ILE A 502 -31.94 31.96 7.91
CA ILE A 502 -31.80 31.10 9.11
C ILE A 502 -32.90 31.42 10.15
N ASP A 503 -34.11 31.75 9.71
CA ASP A 503 -35.30 31.88 10.56
C ASP A 503 -36.08 30.55 10.66
N GLU A 504 -36.89 30.41 11.72
CA GLU A 504 -37.60 29.17 12.01
C GLU A 504 -38.66 28.79 10.97
N GLU A 505 -39.22 29.76 10.26
CA GLU A 505 -40.27 29.54 9.26
C GLU A 505 -39.66 28.97 7.97
N SER A 506 -38.58 29.60 7.49
CA SER A 506 -37.84 29.16 6.31
C SER A 506 -37.18 27.79 6.51
N LEU A 507 -36.71 27.47 7.73
CA LEU A 507 -36.11 26.16 8.04
C LEU A 507 -37.14 25.02 8.10
N LYS A 508 -38.41 25.29 8.44
CA LYS A 508 -39.46 24.26 8.48
C LYS A 508 -39.81 23.72 7.10
N SER A 509 -39.75 24.57 6.08
CA SER A 509 -40.03 24.21 4.69
C SER A 509 -38.80 23.68 3.94
N LYS A 510 -37.60 23.76 4.54
CA LYS A 510 -36.34 23.35 3.90
C LYS A 510 -36.20 21.83 3.83
N ARG A 511 -36.31 21.28 2.62
CA ARG A 511 -36.11 19.84 2.34
C ARG A 511 -35.19 19.61 1.15
N VAL A 512 -34.22 18.71 1.31
CA VAL A 512 -33.28 18.28 0.25
C VAL A 512 -33.21 16.76 0.27
N GLY A 513 -33.46 16.08 -0.85
CA GLY A 513 -33.46 14.62 -0.93
C GLY A 513 -34.49 13.98 0.00
N SER A 514 -35.72 14.50 0.02
CA SER A 514 -36.82 14.11 0.93
C SER A 514 -36.54 14.30 2.43
N ARG A 515 -35.35 14.78 2.81
CA ARG A 515 -34.93 14.98 4.21
C ARG A 515 -35.11 16.42 4.65
N ILE A 516 -35.58 16.60 5.88
CA ILE A 516 -35.59 17.92 6.55
C ILE A 516 -34.15 18.32 6.89
N VAL A 517 -33.75 19.53 6.51
CA VAL A 517 -32.39 20.04 6.76
C VAL A 517 -32.35 20.78 8.07
N SER A 518 -31.36 20.49 8.93
CA SER A 518 -31.23 21.17 10.21
C SER A 518 -30.58 22.56 10.09
N LYS A 519 -30.84 23.45 11.06
CA LYS A 519 -30.17 24.77 11.15
C LYS A 519 -28.63 24.67 11.10
N LYS A 520 -28.07 23.64 11.74
CA LYS A 520 -26.61 23.40 11.75
C LYS A 520 -26.08 23.08 10.36
N GLU A 521 -26.83 22.28 9.59
CA GLU A 521 -26.45 21.90 8.23
C GLU A 521 -26.54 23.06 7.27
N VAL A 522 -27.56 23.91 7.37
CA VAL A 522 -27.64 25.16 6.60
C VAL A 522 -26.46 26.07 6.93
N THR A 523 -26.11 26.21 8.21
CA THR A 523 -24.96 27.04 8.64
C THR A 523 -23.64 26.49 8.09
N ARG A 524 -23.42 25.18 8.18
CA ARG A 524 -22.24 24.50 7.63
C ARG A 524 -22.16 24.67 6.12
N ALA A 525 -23.28 24.45 5.42
CA ALA A 525 -23.38 24.59 3.99
C ALA A 525 -23.05 26.02 3.53
N GLN A 526 -23.52 27.04 4.24
CA GLN A 526 -23.17 28.43 3.96
C GLN A 526 -21.68 28.70 4.15
N GLN A 527 -21.06 28.16 5.21
CA GLN A 527 -19.60 28.24 5.40
C GLN A 527 -18.86 27.59 4.23
N PHE A 528 -19.31 26.42 3.77
CA PHE A 528 -18.72 25.73 2.62
C PHE A 528 -18.76 26.58 1.35
N VAL A 529 -19.93 27.17 1.03
CA VAL A 529 -20.04 28.02 -0.17
C VAL A 529 -19.26 29.32 -0.02
N ASP A 530 -19.16 29.89 1.18
CA ASP A 530 -18.31 31.06 1.45
C ASP A 530 -16.82 30.74 1.22
N GLU A 531 -16.33 29.59 1.69
CA GLU A 531 -14.96 29.13 1.41
C GLU A 531 -14.73 28.82 -0.08
N LEU A 532 -15.70 28.20 -0.75
CA LEU A 532 -15.64 27.94 -2.19
C LEU A 532 -15.58 29.25 -2.99
N ARG A 533 -16.33 30.28 -2.57
CA ARG A 533 -16.30 31.63 -3.16
C ARG A 533 -14.93 32.27 -3.00
N LYS A 534 -14.29 32.17 -1.83
CA LYS A 534 -12.92 32.68 -1.64
C LYS A 534 -11.93 32.00 -2.58
N LEU A 535 -12.04 30.67 -2.73
CA LEU A 535 -11.21 29.92 -3.66
C LEU A 535 -11.41 30.43 -5.08
N PHE A 536 -12.66 30.53 -5.56
CA PHE A 536 -12.96 31.01 -6.91
C PHE A 536 -12.45 32.43 -7.14
N LEU A 537 -12.61 33.32 -6.16
CA LEU A 537 -12.05 34.67 -6.23
C LEU A 537 -10.52 34.66 -6.30
N SER A 538 -9.86 33.81 -5.51
CA SER A 538 -8.40 33.66 -5.54
C SER A 538 -7.92 33.10 -6.88
N MET A 539 -8.66 32.16 -7.45
CA MET A 539 -8.39 31.59 -8.77
C MET A 539 -8.50 32.64 -9.89
N ILE A 540 -9.39 33.63 -9.74
CA ILE A 540 -9.59 34.73 -10.70
C ILE A 540 -8.56 35.85 -10.52
N THR A 541 -8.19 36.17 -9.28
CA THR A 541 -7.45 37.41 -8.95
C THR A 541 -5.97 37.21 -8.67
N SER A 542 -5.53 35.98 -8.42
CA SER A 542 -4.12 35.68 -8.12
C SER A 542 -3.21 35.99 -9.30
N SER A 543 -2.09 36.65 -9.04
CA SER A 543 -0.99 36.83 -10.00
C SER A 543 -0.03 35.64 -10.05
N LYS A 544 -0.22 34.64 -9.16
CA LYS A 544 0.54 33.39 -9.15
C LYS A 544 -0.13 32.36 -10.05
N ALA A 545 0.65 31.48 -10.65
CA ALA A 545 0.15 30.43 -11.53
C ALA A 545 -0.64 29.31 -10.82
N SER A 546 -0.58 29.25 -9.49
CA SER A 546 -1.43 28.38 -8.66
C SER A 546 -1.83 29.03 -7.34
N VAL A 547 -2.93 28.55 -6.76
CA VAL A 547 -3.40 28.89 -5.40
C VAL A 547 -3.65 27.63 -4.58
N THR A 548 -3.44 27.71 -3.27
CA THR A 548 -3.69 26.60 -2.35
C THR A 548 -5.09 26.76 -1.74
N PRO A 549 -6.00 25.77 -1.84
CA PRO A 549 -7.29 25.84 -1.17
C PRO A 549 -7.14 25.90 0.36
N GLU A 550 -8.04 26.60 1.07
CA GLU A 550 -8.00 26.62 2.53
C GLU A 550 -8.27 25.21 3.10
N GLY A 551 -7.55 24.80 4.15
CA GLY A 551 -7.76 23.50 4.80
C GLY A 551 -9.19 23.30 5.30
N GLN A 552 -9.88 24.40 5.66
CA GLN A 552 -11.29 24.39 6.01
C GLN A 552 -12.19 23.98 4.83
N LEU A 553 -11.90 24.42 3.60
CA LEU A 553 -12.64 24.01 2.41
C LEU A 553 -12.47 22.51 2.17
N ALA A 554 -11.24 22.00 2.26
CA ALA A 554 -10.98 20.57 2.14
C ALA A 554 -11.75 19.77 3.21
N ARG A 555 -11.73 20.22 4.46
CA ARG A 555 -12.47 19.60 5.59
C ARG A 555 -13.99 19.58 5.36
N LEU A 556 -14.57 20.71 4.96
CA LEU A 556 -16.00 20.82 4.68
C LEU A 556 -16.42 19.95 3.50
N THR A 557 -15.54 19.77 2.52
CA THR A 557 -15.79 18.95 1.33
C THR A 557 -15.68 17.45 1.60
N LEU A 558 -14.70 17.03 2.41
CA LEU A 558 -14.41 15.61 2.66
C LEU A 558 -15.22 15.01 3.82
N VAL A 559 -15.60 15.81 4.82
CA VAL A 559 -16.32 15.32 6.00
C VAL A 559 -17.80 15.69 5.90
N SER A 560 -18.70 14.71 5.95
CA SER A 560 -20.15 14.97 5.99
C SER A 560 -20.61 15.36 7.41
N SER A 561 -21.79 16.00 7.52
CA SER A 561 -22.37 16.38 8.83
C SER A 561 -22.56 15.16 9.74
N SER A 562 -22.94 14.02 9.17
CA SER A 562 -23.15 12.77 9.89
C SER A 562 -21.83 12.12 10.35
N LYS A 563 -20.77 12.15 9.51
CA LYS A 563 -19.44 11.69 9.89
C LYS A 563 -18.85 12.55 11.02
N GLU A 564 -18.99 13.88 10.94
CA GLU A 564 -18.53 14.80 12.00
C GLU A 564 -19.26 14.55 13.32
N ASP A 565 -20.57 14.30 13.31
CA ASP A 565 -21.33 13.94 14.50
C ASP A 565 -20.92 12.57 15.07
N HIS A 566 -20.57 11.58 14.23
CA HIS A 566 -20.02 10.29 14.69
C HIS A 566 -18.65 10.44 15.33
N ILE A 567 -17.73 11.19 14.72
CA ILE A 567 -16.40 11.50 15.27
C ILE A 567 -16.55 12.23 16.60
N ARG A 568 -17.49 13.18 16.69
CA ARG A 568 -17.79 13.90 17.93
C ARG A 568 -18.35 12.97 19.01
N ARG A 569 -19.24 12.03 18.66
CA ARG A 569 -19.77 11.02 19.59
C ARG A 569 -18.70 10.06 20.06
N GLN A 570 -17.85 9.56 19.17
CA GLN A 570 -16.69 8.71 19.52
C GLN A 570 -15.71 9.45 20.43
N SER A 571 -15.42 10.72 20.14
CA SER A 571 -14.57 11.57 20.98
C SER A 571 -15.16 11.77 22.38
N MET A 572 -16.50 11.84 22.50
CA MET A 572 -17.22 11.90 23.77
C MET A 572 -17.33 10.56 24.52
N LEU A 573 -16.99 9.44 23.89
CA LEU A 573 -17.08 8.08 24.46
C LEU A 573 -15.73 7.52 24.93
N SER A 574 -14.68 8.34 24.97
CA SER A 574 -13.34 7.94 25.45
C SER A 574 -13.36 7.42 26.91
N PRO A 575 -12.60 6.36 27.27
CA PRO A 575 -12.79 5.55 28.49
C PRO A 575 -12.24 6.15 29.79
N THR A 576 -12.05 7.47 29.86
CA THR A 576 -11.50 8.11 31.07
C THR A 576 -12.61 8.83 31.83
N ARG A 577 -13.47 8.07 32.53
CA ARG A 577 -14.31 8.64 33.60
C ARG A 577 -13.53 8.62 34.92
N PRO A 578 -13.44 9.73 35.67
CA PRO A 578 -13.09 9.64 37.08
C PRO A 578 -14.26 8.94 37.81
N SER A 579 -13.98 7.79 38.43
CA SER A 579 -14.92 7.08 39.29
C SER A 579 -15.40 8.00 40.41
N LEU A 580 -16.73 8.14 40.60
CA LEU A 580 -17.24 8.59 41.90
C LEU A 580 -16.85 7.49 42.91
N GLY A 581 -16.04 7.85 43.90
CA GLY A 581 -15.48 6.90 44.85
C GLY A 581 -16.54 6.17 45.69
N GLU A 582 -16.09 5.09 46.33
CA GLU A 582 -16.86 4.28 47.27
C GLU A 582 -16.82 4.91 48.68
N ILE A 583 -17.95 4.91 49.38
CA ILE A 583 -18.00 5.15 50.83
C ILE A 583 -18.58 3.89 51.47
N HIS A 584 -17.78 3.21 52.30
CA HIS A 584 -18.14 1.98 53.01
C HIS A 584 -18.55 0.77 52.13
N GLY A 585 -17.89 0.60 50.98
CA GLY A 585 -17.90 -0.67 50.25
C GLY A 585 -19.17 -1.01 49.47
N GLU A 586 -20.07 -0.05 49.23
CA GLU A 586 -21.17 -0.20 48.27
C GLU A 586 -21.22 0.97 47.26
N PRO A 587 -21.57 0.69 45.98
CA PRO A 587 -21.61 1.70 44.93
C PRO A 587 -22.82 2.65 45.06
N VAL A 588 -22.58 3.96 44.96
CA VAL A 588 -23.61 5.00 45.02
C VAL A 588 -24.33 5.13 43.66
N TYR A 589 -25.61 4.74 43.60
CA TYR A 589 -26.49 5.01 42.46
C TYR A 589 -27.19 6.37 42.63
N GLY A 590 -27.16 7.20 41.58
CA GLY A 590 -27.84 8.50 41.55
C GLY A 590 -29.37 8.39 41.47
N PRO A 591 -30.12 9.47 41.76
CA PRO A 591 -31.57 9.43 41.89
C PRO A 591 -32.26 9.12 40.57
N LEU A 592 -33.07 8.07 40.57
CA LEU A 592 -34.00 7.71 39.49
C LEU A 592 -35.06 8.81 39.34
N GLY A 593 -35.27 9.27 38.09
CA GLY A 593 -36.36 10.16 37.74
C GLY A 593 -37.75 9.50 37.91
N PRO A 594 -38.83 10.29 37.96
CA PRO A 594 -40.16 9.79 38.28
C PRO A 594 -40.74 8.90 37.15
N PRO A 595 -41.61 7.92 37.50
CA PRO A 595 -42.20 7.00 36.55
C PRO A 595 -43.26 7.70 35.69
N ALA A 596 -43.23 7.49 34.37
CA ALA A 596 -44.31 7.88 33.50
C ALA A 596 -45.47 6.88 33.64
N GLU A 597 -46.65 7.39 33.96
CA GLU A 597 -47.89 6.66 34.16
C GLU A 597 -48.43 6.04 32.87
N THR A 598 -48.91 4.81 33.01
CA THR A 598 -49.79 4.08 32.11
C THR A 598 -51.16 4.73 32.03
N ILE A 599 -51.68 4.93 30.81
CA ILE A 599 -53.14 4.97 30.57
C ILE A 599 -53.52 3.65 29.89
N ARG A 600 -54.21 2.81 30.66
CA ARG A 600 -55.09 1.74 30.18
C ARG A 600 -56.40 2.38 29.70
N ASN A 601 -57.01 1.78 28.69
CA ASN A 601 -58.47 1.65 28.61
C ASN A 601 -58.76 0.26 28.05
N ASP A 602 -59.07 -0.66 28.96
CA ASP A 602 -59.85 -1.87 28.69
C ASP A 602 -61.34 -1.52 28.85
N SER A 603 -62.17 -2.00 27.93
CA SER A 603 -63.54 -2.49 28.12
C SER A 603 -63.96 -3.14 26.80
N GLU A 604 -63.95 -4.47 26.66
CA GLU A 604 -64.94 -5.44 27.14
C GLU A 604 -66.34 -5.29 26.52
N MET A 605 -66.78 -6.32 25.77
CA MET A 605 -68.01 -7.13 25.99
C MET A 605 -68.55 -7.71 24.66
N THR A 606 -68.40 -9.02 24.44
CA THR A 606 -69.38 -10.14 24.64
C THR A 606 -70.11 -10.47 23.32
N ASP A 607 -70.53 -11.69 22.96
CA ASP A 607 -70.47 -13.03 23.56
C ASP A 607 -70.76 -14.07 22.45
N ASP A 608 -70.46 -15.32 22.79
CA ASP A 608 -71.19 -16.55 22.45
C ASP A 608 -70.81 -17.44 21.24
N VAL A 609 -70.18 -18.56 21.61
CA VAL A 609 -70.62 -19.96 21.41
C VAL A 609 -70.84 -20.49 19.98
N GLY A 610 -70.14 -21.60 19.70
CA GLY A 610 -70.78 -22.73 19.04
C GLY A 610 -70.06 -23.28 17.81
N ALA A 611 -69.24 -24.30 18.05
CA ALA A 611 -69.08 -25.52 17.28
C ALA A 611 -69.26 -25.49 15.74
N ASN A 612 -68.18 -25.93 15.07
CA ASN A 612 -68.14 -26.84 13.92
C ASN A 612 -69.31 -26.79 12.92
N SER A 613 -69.00 -26.48 11.66
CA SER A 613 -68.79 -27.52 10.64
C SER A 613 -68.76 -26.94 9.22
N THR A 614 -67.81 -27.47 8.44
CA THR A 614 -67.84 -27.78 7.00
C THR A 614 -68.30 -26.78 5.93
N GLU A 615 -67.53 -26.85 4.83
CA GLU A 615 -67.95 -26.73 3.42
C GLU A 615 -68.12 -25.30 2.86
N THR A 616 -67.10 -24.81 2.14
CA THR A 616 -66.90 -24.88 0.67
C THR A 616 -67.58 -23.76 -0.11
N ASN A 617 -66.84 -23.31 -1.13
CA ASN A 617 -67.28 -22.74 -2.41
C ASN A 617 -67.28 -21.20 -2.60
N THR A 618 -66.26 -20.79 -3.36
CA THR A 618 -66.31 -20.05 -4.64
C THR A 618 -66.76 -18.58 -4.71
N VAL A 619 -65.85 -17.81 -5.33
CA VAL A 619 -66.05 -16.82 -6.42
C VAL A 619 -66.19 -15.32 -6.05
N GLU A 620 -65.24 -14.57 -6.63
CA GLU A 620 -65.23 -13.19 -7.18
C GLU A 620 -65.81 -12.02 -6.36
N GLY A 621 -64.94 -11.06 -6.01
CA GLY A 621 -64.98 -9.68 -6.55
C GLY A 621 -65.10 -8.71 -5.35
N GLU A 622 -64.52 -7.53 -5.25
CA GLU A 622 -63.91 -6.56 -6.16
C GLU A 622 -62.86 -5.72 -5.38
N TYR A 623 -61.99 -5.07 -6.15
CA TYR A 623 -61.22 -3.84 -5.94
C TYR A 623 -61.71 -2.91 -4.80
N ASP A 624 -60.91 -2.14 -4.06
CA ASP A 624 -59.87 -1.24 -4.58
C ASP A 624 -58.95 -0.61 -3.48
N HIS A 625 -57.70 -0.38 -3.90
CA HIS A 625 -56.72 0.70 -3.64
C HIS A 625 -56.12 1.13 -2.26
N ASN A 626 -54.78 1.30 -2.36
CA ASN A 626 -53.75 2.06 -1.60
C ASN A 626 -53.06 1.29 -0.44
N GLY A 627 -51.77 0.92 -0.52
CA GLY A 627 -50.58 1.71 -0.89
C GLY A 627 -50.07 2.40 0.40
N ASP A 628 -48.94 2.09 1.00
CA ASP A 628 -47.59 2.14 0.43
C ASP A 628 -46.60 1.40 1.35
N SER A 629 -45.56 0.78 0.76
CA SER A 629 -44.42 0.17 1.44
C SER A 629 -43.16 0.73 0.81
N SER A 630 -42.36 1.43 1.60
CA SER A 630 -40.98 1.79 1.27
C SER A 630 -40.09 1.12 2.33
N SER A 631 -39.46 0.01 1.95
CA SER A 631 -38.48 -0.71 2.76
C SER A 631 -37.09 -0.43 2.19
N ASP A 632 -36.28 0.24 3.00
CA ASP A 632 -34.84 0.35 2.84
C ASP A 632 -34.21 -0.88 3.50
N VAL A 633 -33.64 -1.78 2.70
CA VAL A 633 -32.96 -3.00 3.18
C VAL A 633 -31.53 -2.97 2.67
N THR A 634 -30.60 -2.73 3.59
CA THR A 634 -29.21 -3.11 3.49
C THR A 634 -28.98 -4.26 4.49
N LEU A 635 -28.88 -5.48 3.97
CA LEU A 635 -28.51 -6.67 4.73
C LEU A 635 -26.98 -6.77 4.80
N VAL A 636 -26.45 -6.75 6.02
CA VAL A 636 -25.11 -7.25 6.36
C VAL A 636 -25.30 -8.20 7.54
N ASP A 637 -25.40 -9.50 7.26
CA ASP A 637 -25.36 -10.55 8.29
C ASP A 637 -23.98 -11.20 8.29
N GLY A 638 -23.25 -11.02 9.39
CA GLY A 638 -22.15 -11.88 9.81
C GLY A 638 -22.70 -12.99 10.74
N PRO A 639 -22.12 -14.20 10.73
CA PRO A 639 -22.68 -15.32 11.47
C PRO A 639 -22.38 -15.20 12.98
N ALA A 640 -23.45 -15.19 13.77
CA ALA A 640 -23.44 -15.44 15.21
C ALA A 640 -23.66 -16.95 15.49
N PRO A 641 -23.31 -17.46 16.69
CA PRO A 641 -23.07 -18.87 16.97
C PRO A 641 -24.38 -19.68 17.12
N PRO A 642 -24.35 -21.02 17.02
CA PRO A 642 -25.55 -21.83 17.21
C PRO A 642 -25.89 -21.89 18.71
N ASP A 643 -27.06 -21.36 19.04
CA ASP A 643 -27.70 -21.55 20.34
C ASP A 643 -28.45 -22.89 20.40
N ASN A 644 -28.54 -23.38 21.62
CA ASN A 644 -29.09 -24.65 22.04
C ASN A 644 -30.58 -24.82 21.68
N ASP A 645 -30.92 -25.90 20.97
CA ASP A 645 -32.26 -26.50 21.07
C ASP A 645 -32.31 -27.38 22.32
N VAL A 646 -33.00 -26.86 23.34
CA VAL A 646 -33.44 -27.63 24.52
C VAL A 646 -34.76 -28.30 24.17
N MET A 647 -34.71 -29.62 23.93
CA MET A 647 -35.86 -30.50 24.03
C MET A 647 -36.11 -30.82 25.51
N ILE A 648 -37.31 -30.47 25.99
CA ILE A 648 -37.80 -30.83 27.32
C ILE A 648 -38.25 -32.30 27.29
N LEU A 649 -37.61 -33.16 28.08
CA LEU A 649 -38.14 -34.46 28.46
C LEU A 649 -37.85 -34.77 29.95
N ASP A 650 -38.96 -35.01 30.67
CA ASP A 650 -39.23 -35.74 31.91
C ASP A 650 -38.39 -35.56 33.20
N GLU A 651 -39.12 -35.19 34.27
CA GLU A 651 -38.69 -35.02 35.67
C GLU A 651 -38.54 -36.35 36.46
N ASN A 652 -38.17 -37.47 35.83
CA ASN A 652 -38.11 -38.77 36.54
C ASN A 652 -36.79 -39.56 36.39
N GLU A 653 -35.66 -38.87 36.20
CA GLU A 653 -34.32 -39.49 36.34
C GLU A 653 -33.33 -38.65 37.18
N GLN A 654 -33.79 -37.68 37.97
CA GLN A 654 -32.93 -36.93 38.90
C GLN A 654 -32.54 -37.72 40.18
N GLY A 655 -33.04 -38.94 40.35
CA GLY A 655 -32.73 -39.81 41.50
C GLY A 655 -31.61 -40.83 41.30
N LEU A 656 -31.11 -41.03 40.07
CA LEU A 656 -30.14 -42.09 39.75
C LEU A 656 -28.77 -41.59 39.27
N GLN A 657 -28.60 -40.29 39.04
CA GLN A 657 -27.30 -39.67 38.71
C GLN A 657 -26.65 -38.91 39.87
N GLN A 658 -27.08 -39.17 41.11
CA GLN A 658 -26.45 -38.63 42.32
C GLN A 658 -25.67 -39.69 43.13
N LYS A 659 -25.35 -40.82 42.50
CA LYS A 659 -24.44 -41.86 43.01
C LYS A 659 -23.21 -42.14 42.13
N ALA A 660 -22.94 -41.28 41.14
CA ALA A 660 -21.76 -41.35 40.27
C ALA A 660 -20.84 -40.13 40.40
N PHE A 661 -20.95 -39.37 41.49
CA PHE A 661 -20.13 -38.18 41.77
C PHE A 661 -19.17 -38.39 42.95
N GLU A 662 -18.54 -39.56 43.05
CA GLU A 662 -17.35 -39.78 43.87
C GLU A 662 -16.36 -40.68 43.13
N ASP A 663 -15.78 -40.18 42.04
CA ASP A 663 -14.52 -40.74 41.51
C ASP A 663 -13.69 -39.67 40.78
N LYS A 664 -13.22 -38.67 41.54
CA LYS A 664 -12.37 -37.57 41.04
C LYS A 664 -10.88 -37.97 40.88
N GLU A 665 -10.53 -39.25 41.00
CA GLU A 665 -9.12 -39.70 40.91
C GLU A 665 -8.55 -39.74 39.49
N ASN A 666 -9.39 -39.68 38.45
CA ASN A 666 -8.98 -39.96 37.06
C ASN A 666 -9.03 -38.75 36.11
N LEU A 667 -8.98 -37.52 36.63
CA LEU A 667 -8.89 -36.34 35.75
C LEU A 667 -7.49 -36.29 35.09
N PRO A 668 -7.39 -36.18 33.75
CA PRO A 668 -6.10 -35.93 33.10
C PRO A 668 -5.51 -34.61 33.61
N PRO A 669 -4.17 -34.43 33.61
CA PRO A 669 -3.61 -33.09 33.76
C PRO A 669 -4.33 -32.18 32.76
N ALA A 670 -4.74 -30.99 33.21
CA ALA A 670 -5.40 -30.02 32.34
C ALA A 670 -4.58 -29.90 31.06
N LYS A 671 -5.26 -29.85 29.90
CA LYS A 671 -4.56 -29.67 28.62
C LYS A 671 -3.61 -28.49 28.80
N PRO A 672 -2.32 -28.63 28.45
CA PRO A 672 -1.42 -27.49 28.51
C PRO A 672 -2.10 -26.36 27.72
N PRO A 673 -2.16 -25.13 28.25
CA PRO A 673 -2.62 -24.01 27.45
C PRO A 673 -1.79 -24.02 26.16
N VAL A 674 -2.47 -23.95 25.01
CA VAL A 674 -1.77 -23.73 23.76
C VAL A 674 -1.08 -22.39 23.95
N ARG A 675 0.26 -22.39 24.08
CA ARG A 675 1.02 -21.19 23.77
C ARG A 675 0.78 -20.97 22.30
N GLU A 676 -0.22 -20.17 21.97
CA GLU A 676 -0.25 -19.50 20.70
C GLU A 676 1.09 -18.77 20.63
N PHE A 677 2.00 -19.30 19.81
CA PHE A 677 3.04 -18.46 19.27
C PHE A 677 2.31 -17.49 18.36
N SER A 678 1.78 -16.41 18.94
CA SER A 678 1.53 -15.21 18.18
C SER A 678 2.86 -14.89 17.50
N PRO A 679 2.90 -14.70 16.16
CA PRO A 679 4.09 -14.21 15.49
C PRO A 679 4.54 -12.82 16.00
N GLU A 680 3.78 -12.21 16.91
CA GLU A 680 3.98 -10.88 17.48
C GLU A 680 4.89 -10.82 18.71
N MET A 681 5.54 -11.91 19.12
CA MET A 681 6.66 -11.85 20.08
C MET A 681 8.01 -11.57 19.39
N HIS A 682 7.99 -10.87 18.26
CA HIS A 682 9.16 -10.13 17.81
C HIS A 682 9.33 -8.89 18.68
N LEU A 683 10.56 -8.64 19.13
CA LEU A 683 10.98 -7.34 19.62
C LEU A 683 10.38 -6.24 18.73
N VAL A 684 9.79 -5.23 19.39
CA VAL A 684 9.35 -3.98 18.78
C VAL A 684 10.34 -3.58 17.67
N PRO A 685 9.87 -3.24 16.45
CA PRO A 685 10.77 -2.76 15.41
C PRO A 685 11.59 -1.59 15.97
N LEU A 686 12.91 -1.70 15.95
CA LEU A 686 13.74 -0.51 15.98
C LEU A 686 13.26 0.35 14.80
N GLY A 687 12.79 1.55 15.13
CA GLY A 687 12.21 2.47 14.15
C GLY A 687 13.12 2.63 12.94
N GLU A 688 12.49 2.88 11.79
CA GLU A 688 13.16 3.14 10.52
C GLU A 688 14.31 4.14 10.72
N SER A 689 15.54 3.64 10.74
CA SER A 689 16.70 4.49 10.54
C SER A 689 16.68 4.88 9.06
N SER A 690 16.28 6.13 8.82
CA SER A 690 16.26 6.74 7.49
C SER A 690 17.57 6.49 6.74
N PRO A 691 17.54 6.20 5.43
CA PRO A 691 18.75 6.25 4.62
C PRO A 691 19.22 7.69 4.54
N SER A 692 20.34 7.96 5.22
CA SER A 692 21.10 9.21 5.06
C SER A 692 21.57 9.32 3.61
N ARG A 693 20.97 10.24 2.84
CA ARG A 693 21.59 10.78 1.63
C ARG A 693 22.53 11.91 2.04
N ILE A 694 23.82 11.68 1.87
CA ILE A 694 24.85 12.74 1.80
C ILE A 694 25.54 12.57 0.45
N ASN A 695 25.44 13.63 -0.36
CA ASN A 695 26.44 14.23 -1.27
C ASN A 695 25.68 15.05 -2.32
N GLU A 696 26.11 16.21 -2.78
CA GLU A 696 27.23 17.12 -2.46
C GLU A 696 26.97 18.35 -3.37
N GLN A 697 27.27 19.56 -2.86
CA GLN A 697 27.98 20.68 -3.53
C GLN A 697 27.49 21.19 -4.92
N GLN A 698 27.38 22.49 -5.23
CA GLN A 698 28.01 23.75 -4.81
C GLN A 698 27.09 24.90 -5.31
N GLY A 699 26.84 25.98 -4.55
CA GLY A 699 27.59 27.25 -4.59
C GLY A 699 26.82 28.29 -5.42
N VAL A 700 26.41 29.46 -4.93
CA VAL A 700 27.22 30.68 -4.63
C VAL A 700 26.38 31.59 -3.68
N SER A 701 26.70 31.66 -2.38
CA SER A 701 27.48 32.68 -1.65
C SER A 701 26.74 33.95 -1.20
N ASN A 702 26.71 34.19 0.12
CA ASN A 702 27.33 35.35 0.79
C ASN A 702 27.27 35.12 2.32
N ALA A 703 28.40 34.74 2.92
CA ALA A 703 29.30 35.58 3.74
C ALA A 703 28.84 35.65 5.22
N SER A 704 29.34 34.74 6.09
CA SER A 704 30.45 34.95 7.06
C SER A 704 30.10 35.93 8.19
N LYS A 705 30.26 35.66 9.50
CA LYS A 705 31.18 34.76 10.22
C LYS A 705 30.73 34.63 11.69
N GLU A 706 31.01 33.47 12.30
CA GLU A 706 31.59 33.20 13.64
C GLU A 706 31.35 34.25 14.75
N GLY A 707 30.94 33.93 15.99
CA GLY A 707 31.15 32.73 16.81
C GLY A 707 31.71 33.17 18.17
N GLY A 708 31.31 32.49 19.26
CA GLY A 708 32.07 32.50 20.53
C GLY A 708 31.48 33.27 21.71
N ASP A 709 30.68 32.54 22.48
CA ASP A 709 30.74 32.31 23.93
C ASP A 709 31.10 33.39 24.97
N GLU A 710 30.30 33.34 26.05
CA GLU A 710 30.49 33.81 27.43
C GLU A 710 31.03 35.23 27.71
N SER A 711 30.18 36.06 28.33
CA SER A 711 30.32 36.46 29.75
C SER A 711 29.84 37.90 30.05
N ILE A 712 29.23 38.03 31.24
CA ILE A 712 29.22 39.21 32.12
C ILE A 712 28.21 40.33 31.85
N ASP A 713 27.22 40.30 32.73
CA ASP A 713 26.36 41.35 33.31
C ASP A 713 27.12 42.65 33.68
N LEU A 714 26.41 43.79 33.69
CA LEU A 714 26.67 45.09 34.38
C LEU A 714 25.76 46.14 33.69
N THR A 715 24.52 46.39 34.13
CA THR A 715 24.10 47.27 35.25
C THR A 715 24.62 48.72 35.12
N ASN A 716 23.76 49.75 35.07
CA ASN A 716 23.27 50.59 36.19
C ASN A 716 22.65 51.87 35.57
N ASP A 717 21.83 52.74 36.17
CA ASP A 717 21.34 53.07 37.52
C ASP A 717 20.00 53.83 37.28
N ASP A 718 18.97 53.78 38.13
CA ASP A 718 18.68 54.63 39.31
C ASP A 718 17.20 54.27 39.66
N GLN A 719 16.63 54.27 40.88
CA GLN A 719 16.99 54.83 42.17
C GLN A 719 16.05 54.26 43.26
N ASP A 720 16.59 54.20 44.47
CA ASP A 720 15.97 54.43 45.78
C ASP A 720 15.26 53.30 46.56
N SER A 721 15.64 53.25 47.85
CA SER A 721 15.24 52.30 48.90
C SER A 721 14.26 52.99 49.89
N PRO A 722 14.01 52.54 51.14
CA PRO A 722 14.17 51.22 51.77
C PRO A 722 12.97 50.80 52.69
N LYS A 723 13.14 49.61 53.30
CA LYS A 723 12.72 49.18 54.67
C LYS A 723 11.53 48.20 54.77
N THR A 724 11.52 47.09 55.53
CA THR A 724 12.45 46.47 56.51
C THR A 724 11.79 45.21 57.11
N ILE A 725 12.54 44.09 57.21
CA ILE A 725 12.55 42.99 58.25
C ILE A 725 11.30 42.07 58.37
N GLY A 726 11.39 40.75 58.52
CA GLY A 726 12.51 39.80 58.67
C GLY A 726 12.00 38.37 59.00
N GLU A 727 12.86 37.37 58.76
CA GLU A 727 13.21 36.14 59.53
C GLU A 727 12.11 35.39 60.34
N THR A 728 12.04 34.05 60.53
CA THR A 728 12.93 32.88 60.41
C THR A 728 12.12 31.57 60.63
N SER A 729 12.58 30.46 60.03
CA SER A 729 12.78 29.09 60.58
C SER A 729 11.71 28.26 61.36
N HIS A 730 11.53 27.02 60.86
CA HIS A 730 11.55 25.71 61.57
C HIS A 730 10.34 25.13 62.38
N THR A 731 9.86 23.98 61.87
CA THR A 731 9.45 22.69 62.51
C THR A 731 8.19 22.50 63.37
N GLN A 732 7.39 21.50 62.93
CA GLN A 732 6.77 20.37 63.65
C GLN A 732 5.50 20.53 64.54
N THR A 733 4.49 19.73 64.16
CA THR A 733 3.49 18.99 64.98
C THR A 733 2.57 19.74 65.95
N THR A 734 1.25 19.66 65.73
CA THR A 734 0.31 18.80 66.49
C THR A 734 -1.16 19.13 66.15
N SER A 735 -1.99 18.09 66.30
CA SER A 735 -3.44 18.01 66.19
C SER A 735 -4.22 18.88 67.18
N ALA A 736 -5.40 19.40 66.79
CA ALA A 736 -6.69 19.22 67.50
C ALA A 736 -7.80 20.07 66.85
N ALA A 737 -9.02 19.54 66.94
CA ALA A 737 -10.25 19.95 66.24
C ALA A 737 -10.95 21.20 66.80
N ALA A 738 -11.69 21.93 65.94
CA ALA A 738 -12.98 22.58 66.25
C ALA A 738 -13.66 23.20 65.02
N GLY A 739 -14.96 22.86 64.82
CA GLY A 739 -16.05 23.80 64.44
C GLY A 739 -16.15 24.36 63.00
N PRO A 740 -17.32 24.30 62.34
CA PRO A 740 -17.51 24.73 60.94
C PRO A 740 -17.87 26.22 60.81
N PRO A 741 -17.60 26.85 59.64
CA PRO A 741 -18.69 27.58 59.00
C PRO A 741 -18.73 27.51 57.46
N ASN A 742 -19.97 27.59 56.98
CA ASN A 742 -20.45 27.79 55.61
C ASN A 742 -19.57 28.63 54.67
N ARG A 743 -19.14 28.02 53.55
CA ARG A 743 -19.10 28.59 52.18
C ARG A 743 -18.96 27.44 51.17
N PRO A 744 -19.71 27.40 50.06
CA PRO A 744 -19.48 26.39 49.02
C PRO A 744 -18.11 26.62 48.35
N PRO A 745 -17.38 25.56 47.96
CA PRO A 745 -16.09 25.69 47.30
C PRO A 745 -16.24 26.22 45.85
N PRO A 746 -15.18 26.83 45.29
CA PRO A 746 -15.20 27.39 43.94
C PRO A 746 -15.27 26.26 42.89
N TYR A 747 -15.95 26.53 41.77
CA TYR A 747 -16.02 25.62 40.62
C TYR A 747 -14.62 25.21 40.14
N PRO A 748 -14.38 23.92 39.82
CA PRO A 748 -13.12 23.49 39.22
C PRO A 748 -12.91 24.15 37.84
N PRO A 749 -11.67 24.42 37.43
CA PRO A 749 -11.38 25.00 36.12
C PRO A 749 -11.86 24.05 35.01
N ARG A 750 -12.59 24.60 34.04
CA ARG A 750 -13.05 23.89 32.85
C ARG A 750 -11.85 23.25 32.13
N PRO A 751 -11.88 21.96 31.79
CA PRO A 751 -10.81 21.35 31.01
C PRO A 751 -10.69 22.05 29.65
N LYS A 752 -9.45 22.30 29.22
CA LYS A 752 -9.18 22.83 27.88
C LYS A 752 -9.73 21.84 26.84
N PRO A 753 -10.30 22.31 25.71
CA PRO A 753 -10.76 21.42 24.66
C PRO A 753 -9.61 20.51 24.21
N ILE A 754 -9.90 19.21 24.12
CA ILE A 754 -9.02 18.20 23.53
C ILE A 754 -8.69 18.64 22.10
N ASP A 755 -7.43 18.52 21.70
CA ASP A 755 -6.93 18.93 20.39
C ASP A 755 -7.55 18.05 19.30
N THR A 756 -8.67 18.49 18.72
CA THR A 756 -9.35 17.79 17.62
C THR A 756 -8.60 17.90 16.28
N SER A 757 -7.56 18.72 16.22
CA SER A 757 -6.74 19.01 15.05
C SER A 757 -6.03 17.77 14.49
N ALA A 758 -5.42 16.94 15.35
CA ALA A 758 -4.63 15.79 14.91
C ALA A 758 -5.46 14.66 14.28
N VAL A 759 -6.67 14.40 14.80
CA VAL A 759 -7.61 13.43 14.21
C VAL A 759 -8.18 13.98 12.89
N GLN A 760 -8.35 15.30 12.79
CA GLN A 760 -8.88 15.99 11.61
C GLN A 760 -7.85 16.10 10.48
N GLU A 761 -6.56 16.28 10.77
CA GLU A 761 -5.48 16.26 9.78
C GLU A 761 -5.27 14.86 9.18
N ALA A 762 -5.43 13.80 10.00
CA ALA A 762 -5.35 12.42 9.54
C ALA A 762 -6.46 12.06 8.52
N GLU A 763 -7.65 12.63 8.66
CA GLU A 763 -8.78 12.38 7.73
C GLU A 763 -8.63 13.11 6.38
N ILE A 764 -7.98 14.28 6.35
CA ILE A 764 -7.69 15.00 5.08
C ILE A 764 -6.65 14.23 4.24
N GLY A 765 -5.76 13.47 4.89
CA GLY A 765 -4.77 12.61 4.23
C GLY A 765 -5.30 11.24 3.78
N ALA A 766 -6.50 10.85 4.21
CA ALA A 766 -7.09 9.55 3.91
C ALA A 766 -7.68 9.52 2.48
N GLN A 767 -7.59 8.36 1.81
CA GLN A 767 -8.25 8.15 0.51
C GLN A 767 -9.77 8.11 0.70
N GLN A 768 -10.50 8.98 0.00
CA GLN A 768 -11.97 9.03 0.02
C GLN A 768 -12.56 8.61 -1.33
N ASP A 769 -13.80 8.12 -1.32
CA ASP A 769 -14.57 7.86 -2.54
C ASP A 769 -15.02 9.19 -3.16
N VAL A 770 -14.58 9.48 -4.38
CA VAL A 770 -14.91 10.71 -5.12
C VAL A 770 -16.43 10.88 -5.29
N THR A 771 -17.17 9.78 -5.39
CA THR A 771 -18.64 9.80 -5.52
C THR A 771 -19.29 10.38 -4.27
N GLU A 772 -18.80 10.00 -3.09
CA GLU A 772 -19.28 10.53 -1.82
C GLU A 772 -18.97 12.02 -1.69
N VAL A 773 -17.79 12.44 -2.17
CA VAL A 773 -17.37 13.84 -2.18
C VAL A 773 -18.28 14.67 -3.09
N ILE A 774 -18.56 14.22 -4.30
CA ILE A 774 -19.50 14.89 -5.23
C ILE A 774 -20.89 15.02 -4.60
N ALA A 775 -21.42 13.94 -4.04
CA ALA A 775 -22.73 13.94 -3.39
C ALA A 775 -22.78 14.93 -2.20
N ASN A 776 -21.71 14.98 -1.39
CA ASN A 776 -21.60 15.93 -0.28
C ASN A 776 -21.52 17.39 -0.75
N VAL A 777 -20.80 17.67 -1.84
CA VAL A 777 -20.74 19.03 -2.43
C VAL A 777 -22.11 19.45 -2.94
N LEU A 778 -22.79 18.61 -3.73
CA LEU A 778 -24.12 18.93 -4.27
C LEU A 778 -25.15 19.10 -3.15
N PHE A 779 -25.07 18.29 -2.08
CA PHE A 779 -25.93 18.43 -0.91
C PHE A 779 -25.69 19.76 -0.17
N GLN A 780 -24.42 20.14 0.05
CA GLN A 780 -24.09 21.41 0.69
C GLN A 780 -24.52 22.61 -0.16
N LEU A 781 -24.31 22.57 -1.48
CA LEU A 781 -24.79 23.64 -2.38
C LEU A 781 -26.30 23.82 -2.29
N GLN A 782 -27.09 22.72 -2.35
CA GLN A 782 -28.54 22.77 -2.18
C GLN A 782 -28.95 23.28 -0.79
N CYS A 783 -28.26 22.88 0.28
CA CYS A 783 -28.55 23.33 1.64
C CYS A 783 -28.29 24.84 1.85
N ALA A 784 -27.26 25.39 1.19
CA ALA A 784 -26.85 26.77 1.37
C ALA A 784 -27.82 27.79 0.73
N ILE A 785 -28.57 27.37 -0.30
CA ILE A 785 -29.41 28.27 -1.12
C ILE A 785 -30.91 28.11 -0.83
N LYS A 786 -31.68 29.17 -1.09
CA LYS A 786 -33.14 29.17 -1.03
C LYS A 786 -33.77 28.40 -2.20
N ALA A 787 -34.94 27.82 -1.98
CA ALA A 787 -35.71 27.16 -3.03
C ALA A 787 -36.22 28.17 -4.08
N LYS A 788 -36.26 27.77 -5.36
CA LYS A 788 -37.05 28.46 -6.40
C LYS A 788 -38.53 28.10 -6.28
N SER A 789 -38.79 26.81 -6.10
CA SER A 789 -40.10 26.23 -5.90
C SER A 789 -39.97 24.94 -5.12
N VAL A 790 -41.10 24.32 -4.80
CA VAL A 790 -41.16 23.04 -4.08
C VAL A 790 -42.00 22.10 -4.93
N ASP A 791 -41.61 20.83 -5.02
CA ASP A 791 -42.40 19.83 -5.73
C ASP A 791 -43.53 19.24 -4.87
N ASP A 792 -44.34 18.35 -5.46
CA ASP A 792 -45.50 17.75 -4.80
C ASP A 792 -45.12 16.94 -3.54
N SER A 793 -43.86 16.50 -3.43
CA SER A 793 -43.34 15.77 -2.27
C SER A 793 -42.84 16.70 -1.15
N GLY A 794 -42.84 18.01 -1.39
CA GLY A 794 -42.26 18.98 -0.48
C GLY A 794 -40.75 19.18 -0.68
N GLU A 795 -40.13 18.58 -1.71
CA GLU A 795 -38.69 18.72 -1.96
C GLU A 795 -38.37 20.05 -2.65
N GLN A 796 -37.29 20.70 -2.23
CA GLN A 796 -36.82 21.93 -2.87
C GLN A 796 -36.41 21.68 -4.32
N ILE A 797 -36.86 22.56 -5.21
CA ILE A 797 -36.33 22.74 -6.56
C ILE A 797 -35.49 24.02 -6.57
N ASP A 798 -34.25 23.93 -7.04
CA ASP A 798 -33.29 25.04 -7.04
C ASP A 798 -32.34 25.00 -8.26
N GLN A 799 -31.45 26.00 -8.33
CA GLN A 799 -30.46 26.15 -9.39
C GLN A 799 -29.52 24.95 -9.51
N VAL A 800 -29.21 24.28 -8.39
CA VAL A 800 -28.29 23.12 -8.36
C VAL A 800 -29.01 21.91 -8.93
N LYS A 801 -30.28 21.69 -8.56
CA LYS A 801 -31.15 20.67 -9.17
C LYS A 801 -31.31 20.87 -10.67
N ASP A 802 -31.58 22.10 -11.11
CA ASP A 802 -31.73 22.39 -12.54
C ASP A 802 -30.47 22.11 -13.36
N LEU A 803 -29.29 22.15 -12.73
CA LEU A 803 -27.99 22.04 -13.39
C LEU A 803 -27.45 20.60 -13.42
N PHE A 804 -27.58 19.87 -12.30
CA PHE A 804 -26.95 18.55 -12.11
C PHE A 804 -27.93 17.39 -12.02
N PHE A 805 -29.24 17.64 -11.89
CA PHE A 805 -30.22 16.58 -11.69
C PHE A 805 -31.14 16.42 -12.91
N GLY A 806 -31.14 15.22 -13.46
CA GLY A 806 -32.13 14.76 -14.43
C GLY A 806 -33.33 14.09 -13.75
N LYS A 807 -34.26 13.63 -14.59
CA LYS A 807 -35.34 12.74 -14.19
C LYS A 807 -35.34 11.50 -15.08
N GLN A 808 -35.60 10.36 -14.48
CA GLN A 808 -35.75 9.09 -15.17
C GLN A 808 -37.03 8.40 -14.72
N LYS A 809 -37.63 7.63 -15.62
CA LYS A 809 -38.84 6.86 -15.38
C LYS A 809 -38.58 5.39 -15.61
N SER A 810 -38.87 4.60 -14.59
CA SER A 810 -38.78 3.14 -14.62
C SER A 810 -40.14 2.56 -14.98
N TYR A 811 -40.14 1.58 -15.88
CA TYR A 811 -41.32 0.85 -16.34
C TYR A 811 -41.17 -0.62 -15.97
N THR A 812 -41.96 -1.07 -15.00
CA THR A 812 -41.97 -2.47 -14.55
C THR A 812 -43.24 -3.14 -15.03
N ARG A 813 -43.10 -4.26 -15.76
CA ARG A 813 -44.26 -5.03 -16.21
C ARG A 813 -44.46 -6.22 -15.26
N ASN A 814 -45.60 -6.24 -14.59
CA ASN A 814 -45.93 -7.34 -13.68
C ASN A 814 -46.34 -8.62 -14.43
N ASN A 815 -46.41 -9.74 -13.70
CA ASN A 815 -46.81 -11.04 -14.24
C ASN A 815 -48.23 -11.07 -14.85
N LYS A 816 -49.08 -10.08 -14.53
CA LYS A 816 -50.44 -9.92 -15.08
C LYS A 816 -50.48 -8.98 -16.30
N GLY A 817 -49.34 -8.46 -16.75
CA GLY A 817 -49.22 -7.57 -17.91
C GLY A 817 -49.46 -6.08 -17.63
N ALA A 818 -49.77 -5.69 -16.38
CA ALA A 818 -49.92 -4.29 -16.01
C ALA A 818 -48.54 -3.62 -15.86
N ILE A 819 -48.44 -2.36 -16.31
CA ILE A 819 -47.21 -1.59 -16.29
C ILE A 819 -47.27 -0.61 -15.11
N ARG A 820 -46.37 -0.77 -14.14
CA ARG A 820 -46.13 0.21 -13.08
C ARG A 820 -45.06 1.18 -13.55
N THR A 821 -45.29 2.47 -13.35
CA THR A 821 -44.29 3.51 -13.64
C THR A 821 -43.87 4.24 -12.37
N LYS A 822 -42.59 4.59 -12.27
CA LYS A 822 -42.02 5.37 -11.17
C LYS A 822 -41.04 6.39 -11.76
N GLU A 823 -41.26 7.68 -11.51
CA GLU A 823 -40.35 8.75 -11.91
C GLU A 823 -39.50 9.19 -10.70
N GLU A 824 -38.19 9.33 -10.90
CA GLU A 824 -37.23 9.71 -9.86
C GLU A 824 -36.17 10.67 -10.40
N TYR A 825 -35.60 11.48 -9.51
CA TYR A 825 -34.44 12.30 -9.83
C TYR A 825 -33.18 11.44 -9.96
N MET A 826 -32.29 11.84 -10.86
CA MET A 826 -30.95 11.24 -10.99
C MET A 826 -29.86 12.30 -11.05
N SER A 827 -28.77 12.10 -10.30
CA SER A 827 -27.56 12.93 -10.33
C SER A 827 -26.47 12.39 -11.25
N ASP A 828 -26.44 11.07 -11.42
CA ASP A 828 -25.41 10.35 -12.16
C ASP A 828 -25.97 9.07 -12.78
N ILE A 829 -25.31 8.61 -13.85
CA ILE A 829 -25.58 7.32 -14.49
C ILE A 829 -24.45 6.36 -14.14
N LYS A 830 -24.75 5.26 -13.46
CA LYS A 830 -23.77 4.22 -13.13
C LYS A 830 -23.63 3.24 -14.28
N VAL A 831 -22.40 2.98 -14.71
CA VAL A 831 -22.09 2.04 -15.80
C VAL A 831 -21.04 1.02 -15.38
N ASP A 832 -21.25 -0.24 -15.76
CA ASP A 832 -20.33 -1.35 -15.49
C ASP A 832 -19.41 -1.66 -16.69
N VAL A 833 -18.15 -1.99 -16.36
CA VAL A 833 -17.08 -2.37 -17.30
C VAL A 833 -16.39 -3.68 -16.90
N ALA A 834 -17.03 -4.52 -16.07
CA ALA A 834 -16.48 -5.80 -15.63
C ALA A 834 -16.35 -6.82 -16.76
N SER A 835 -17.38 -6.94 -17.60
CA SER A 835 -17.50 -8.01 -18.62
C SER A 835 -16.76 -7.72 -19.95
N GLY A 836 -15.61 -7.04 -19.87
CA GLY A 836 -14.73 -6.78 -21.03
C GLY A 836 -14.82 -5.36 -21.60
N SER A 837 -13.91 -5.07 -22.53
CA SER A 837 -13.81 -3.78 -23.22
C SER A 837 -15.08 -3.46 -24.01
N ARG A 838 -15.54 -2.21 -23.95
CA ARG A 838 -16.79 -1.76 -24.59
C ARG A 838 -16.76 -0.26 -24.90
N ASP A 839 -17.69 0.20 -25.73
CA ASP A 839 -17.90 1.63 -25.93
C ASP A 839 -18.89 2.21 -24.92
N ILE A 840 -18.96 3.54 -24.85
CA ILE A 840 -19.84 4.25 -23.92
C ILE A 840 -21.33 3.91 -24.11
N TYR A 841 -21.78 3.62 -25.33
CA TYR A 841 -23.18 3.24 -25.58
C TYR A 841 -23.48 1.85 -25.03
N ALA A 842 -22.60 0.87 -25.25
CA ALA A 842 -22.73 -0.46 -24.66
C ALA A 842 -22.71 -0.41 -23.12
N ALA A 843 -21.95 0.53 -22.54
CA ALA A 843 -21.94 0.75 -21.09
C ALA A 843 -23.26 1.38 -20.58
N LEU A 844 -23.78 2.40 -21.26
CA LEU A 844 -25.06 3.05 -20.94
C LEU A 844 -26.26 2.12 -21.15
N ASP A 845 -26.20 1.27 -22.18
CA ASP A 845 -27.21 0.24 -22.43
C ASP A 845 -27.39 -0.66 -21.20
N GLY A 846 -26.32 -0.94 -20.44
CA GLY A 846 -26.41 -1.67 -19.18
C GLY A 846 -27.33 -1.02 -18.14
N ALA A 847 -27.44 0.31 -18.12
CA ALA A 847 -28.29 1.04 -17.18
C ALA A 847 -29.75 1.19 -17.64
N TYR A 848 -30.00 1.14 -18.95
CA TYR A 848 -31.30 1.47 -19.54
C TYR A 848 -31.99 0.31 -20.27
N ASP A 849 -31.27 -0.74 -20.66
CA ASP A 849 -31.89 -1.92 -21.27
C ASP A 849 -32.80 -2.65 -20.29
N VAL A 850 -33.60 -3.57 -20.84
CA VAL A 850 -34.47 -4.42 -20.02
C VAL A 850 -33.64 -5.29 -19.08
N GLN A 851 -33.93 -5.17 -17.79
CA GLN A 851 -33.35 -5.96 -16.71
C GLN A 851 -34.45 -6.79 -16.02
N GLU A 852 -34.05 -7.91 -15.43
CA GLU A 852 -34.92 -8.75 -14.62
C GLU A 852 -34.78 -8.31 -13.15
N VAL A 853 -35.87 -7.84 -12.54
CA VAL A 853 -35.88 -7.30 -11.16
C VAL A 853 -36.82 -8.12 -10.30
N GLU A 854 -36.39 -8.44 -9.08
CA GLU A 854 -37.21 -9.19 -8.14
C GLU A 854 -38.18 -8.25 -7.42
N VAL A 855 -39.48 -8.44 -7.66
CA VAL A 855 -40.57 -7.66 -7.04
C VAL A 855 -41.54 -8.64 -6.38
N GLY A 856 -41.62 -8.60 -5.05
CA GLY A 856 -42.57 -9.42 -4.29
C GLY A 856 -42.37 -10.93 -4.43
N GLY A 857 -41.13 -11.40 -4.61
CA GLY A 857 -40.78 -12.82 -4.79
C GLY A 857 -40.99 -13.37 -6.21
N GLY A 858 -41.26 -12.49 -7.19
CA GLY A 858 -41.29 -12.83 -8.62
C GLY A 858 -40.29 -12.01 -9.41
N VAL A 859 -39.81 -12.55 -10.54
CA VAL A 859 -38.89 -11.85 -11.46
C VAL A 859 -39.71 -11.11 -12.51
N GLU A 860 -39.66 -9.78 -12.50
CA GLU A 860 -40.41 -8.90 -13.40
C GLU A 860 -39.45 -8.11 -14.30
N PRO A 861 -39.72 -8.00 -15.62
CA PRO A 861 -38.89 -7.19 -16.50
C PRO A 861 -39.12 -5.70 -16.26
N GLN A 862 -38.03 -4.97 -16.09
CA GLN A 862 -38.00 -3.52 -15.91
C GLN A 862 -37.06 -2.87 -16.93
N TYR A 863 -37.45 -1.72 -17.49
CA TYR A 863 -36.53 -0.85 -18.22
C TYR A 863 -36.71 0.60 -17.77
N THR A 864 -35.69 1.42 -18.04
CA THR A 864 -35.68 2.82 -17.60
C THR A 864 -35.50 3.74 -18.80
N SER A 865 -36.20 4.88 -18.81
CA SER A 865 -36.02 5.95 -19.80
C SER A 865 -35.75 7.27 -19.11
N ILE A 866 -35.05 8.18 -19.77
CA ILE A 866 -34.74 9.51 -19.24
C ILE A 866 -35.85 10.46 -19.66
N SER A 867 -36.61 11.01 -18.70
CA SER A 867 -37.65 11.99 -18.99
C SER A 867 -37.09 13.42 -19.09
N ARG A 868 -36.04 13.73 -18.31
CA ARG A 868 -35.31 15.01 -18.38
C ARG A 868 -33.83 14.80 -18.20
N LEU A 869 -33.02 15.25 -19.16
CA LEU A 869 -31.56 15.30 -19.01
C LEU A 869 -31.11 16.54 -18.24
N PRO A 870 -30.09 16.42 -17.35
CA PRO A 870 -29.44 17.58 -16.77
C PRO A 870 -28.52 18.25 -17.80
N PRO A 871 -28.34 19.59 -17.74
CA PRO A 871 -27.32 20.28 -18.53
C PRO A 871 -25.90 19.78 -18.27
N VAL A 872 -25.60 19.36 -17.04
CA VAL A 872 -24.33 18.71 -16.68
C VAL A 872 -24.60 17.25 -16.32
N LEU A 873 -24.35 16.36 -17.28
CA LEU A 873 -24.53 14.92 -17.11
C LEU A 873 -23.27 14.29 -16.50
N GLN A 874 -23.46 13.52 -15.44
CA GLN A 874 -22.39 12.76 -14.80
C GLN A 874 -22.55 11.27 -15.11
N VAL A 875 -21.48 10.62 -15.55
CA VAL A 875 -21.43 9.16 -15.77
C VAL A 875 -20.39 8.55 -14.85
N HIS A 876 -20.84 7.71 -13.93
CA HIS A 876 -20.00 7.03 -12.96
C HIS A 876 -19.62 5.64 -13.49
N VAL A 877 -18.34 5.48 -13.85
CA VAL A 877 -17.78 4.21 -14.30
C VAL A 877 -17.35 3.34 -13.11
N GLN A 878 -18.06 2.25 -12.87
CA GLN A 878 -17.81 1.33 -11.75
C GLN A 878 -16.70 0.33 -12.09
N ARG A 879 -15.45 0.75 -11.83
CA ARG A 879 -14.28 -0.11 -12.05
C ARG A 879 -13.98 -1.08 -10.91
N VAL A 880 -14.40 -0.77 -9.69
CA VAL A 880 -14.22 -1.69 -8.56
C VAL A 880 -15.39 -2.65 -8.50
N GLN A 881 -15.10 -3.94 -8.59
CA GLN A 881 -16.08 -5.02 -8.69
C GLN A 881 -15.77 -6.10 -7.67
N PHE A 882 -16.77 -6.87 -7.25
CA PHE A 882 -16.59 -7.96 -6.30
C PHE A 882 -16.57 -9.31 -7.02
N ASN A 883 -15.49 -10.06 -6.85
CA ASN A 883 -15.43 -11.42 -7.35
C ASN A 883 -16.03 -12.37 -6.31
N LEU A 884 -17.21 -12.92 -6.61
CA LEU A 884 -17.94 -13.84 -5.72
C LEU A 884 -17.18 -15.15 -5.45
N ILE A 885 -16.29 -15.57 -6.36
CA ILE A 885 -15.50 -16.80 -6.22
C ILE A 885 -14.34 -16.59 -5.26
N THR A 886 -13.56 -15.53 -5.47
CA THR A 886 -12.38 -15.24 -4.64
C THR A 886 -12.74 -14.46 -3.36
N ARG A 887 -14.00 -14.01 -3.24
CA ARG A 887 -14.51 -13.14 -2.16
C ARG A 887 -13.64 -11.90 -1.98
N SER A 888 -13.13 -11.35 -3.07
CA SER A 888 -12.24 -10.18 -3.07
C SER A 888 -12.73 -9.14 -4.06
N SER A 889 -12.52 -7.86 -3.72
CA SER A 889 -12.69 -6.78 -4.70
C SER A 889 -11.55 -6.82 -5.72
N PHE A 890 -11.85 -6.46 -6.96
CA PHE A 890 -10.86 -6.28 -8.02
C PHE A 890 -11.19 -5.02 -8.82
N LYS A 891 -10.17 -4.40 -9.41
CA LYS A 891 -10.33 -3.24 -10.30
C LYS A 891 -10.31 -3.72 -11.76
N SER A 892 -11.38 -3.46 -12.50
CA SER A 892 -11.43 -3.69 -13.94
C SER A 892 -10.54 -2.70 -14.68
N ASN A 893 -9.55 -3.23 -15.40
CA ASN A 893 -8.67 -2.49 -16.31
C ASN A 893 -9.16 -2.57 -17.76
N ASN A 894 -10.38 -3.05 -18.01
CA ASN A 894 -10.96 -3.12 -19.35
C ASN A 894 -11.08 -1.72 -19.95
N HIS A 895 -10.87 -1.64 -21.26
CA HIS A 895 -10.95 -0.39 -22.01
C HIS A 895 -12.42 0.05 -22.14
N LEU A 896 -12.69 1.32 -21.84
CA LEU A 896 -13.98 1.96 -22.10
C LEU A 896 -13.72 3.06 -23.13
N GLU A 897 -14.23 2.87 -24.35
CA GLU A 897 -14.12 3.88 -25.40
C GLU A 897 -15.10 5.03 -25.12
N LEU A 898 -14.56 6.22 -24.87
CA LEU A 898 -15.33 7.44 -24.69
C LEU A 898 -15.39 8.22 -26.00
N LYS A 899 -16.54 8.85 -26.27
CA LYS A 899 -16.75 9.68 -27.46
C LYS A 899 -16.81 11.14 -27.04
N GLU A 900 -16.27 12.03 -27.86
CA GLU A 900 -16.34 13.48 -27.66
C GLU A 900 -17.79 13.98 -27.63
N THR A 901 -18.63 13.40 -28.49
CA THR A 901 -20.07 13.68 -28.53
C THR A 901 -20.86 12.40 -28.34
N ILE A 902 -21.82 12.42 -27.41
CA ILE A 902 -22.72 11.31 -27.10
C ILE A 902 -24.16 11.77 -27.32
N TYR A 903 -24.93 11.01 -28.10
CA TYR A 903 -26.35 11.26 -28.37
C TYR A 903 -27.21 10.45 -27.40
N MET A 904 -27.95 11.14 -26.54
CA MET A 904 -28.77 10.51 -25.50
C MET A 904 -30.20 10.20 -25.95
N ASP A 905 -30.60 10.62 -27.16
CA ASP A 905 -31.95 10.52 -27.72
C ASP A 905 -32.54 9.10 -27.62
N ARG A 906 -31.69 8.08 -27.77
CA ARG A 906 -32.12 6.67 -27.71
C ARG A 906 -32.52 6.19 -26.31
N TYR A 907 -32.11 6.91 -25.27
CA TYR A 907 -32.44 6.61 -23.87
C TYR A 907 -33.55 7.53 -23.34
N MET A 908 -33.90 8.58 -24.08
CA MET A 908 -34.95 9.52 -23.70
C MET A 908 -36.34 8.89 -23.80
N GLU A 909 -37.27 9.40 -22.99
CA GLU A 909 -38.69 9.21 -23.28
C GLU A 909 -39.03 9.87 -24.62
N SER A 910 -39.77 9.13 -25.44
CA SER A 910 -40.26 9.61 -26.73
C SER A 910 -41.65 9.04 -26.98
N ASP A 911 -42.51 9.89 -27.52
CA ASP A 911 -43.82 9.48 -28.04
C ASP A 911 -43.72 8.84 -29.43
N ASP A 912 -42.51 8.80 -30.02
CA ASP A 912 -42.25 8.13 -31.29
C ASP A 912 -42.35 6.60 -31.12
N PRO A 913 -43.40 5.96 -31.68
CA PRO A 913 -43.56 4.52 -31.57
C PRO A 913 -42.42 3.76 -32.27
N GLU A 914 -41.78 4.35 -33.29
CA GLU A 914 -40.69 3.72 -34.03
C GLU A 914 -39.43 3.56 -33.16
N LEU A 915 -39.14 4.54 -32.31
CA LEU A 915 -38.00 4.48 -31.38
C LEU A 915 -38.17 3.35 -30.37
N LEU A 916 -39.36 3.23 -29.78
CA LEU A 916 -39.66 2.17 -28.82
C LEU A 916 -39.61 0.78 -29.49
N GLU A 917 -40.14 0.67 -30.71
CA GLU A 917 -40.08 -0.57 -31.48
C GLU A 917 -38.63 -0.98 -31.79
N ARG A 918 -37.80 -0.05 -32.28
CA ARG A 918 -36.37 -0.29 -32.52
C ARG A 918 -35.62 -0.69 -31.25
N ARG A 919 -35.96 -0.10 -30.11
CA ARG A 919 -35.39 -0.45 -28.80
C ARG A 919 -35.75 -1.88 -28.39
N GLN A 920 -37.02 -2.27 -28.56
CA GLN A 920 -37.46 -3.65 -28.32
C GLN A 920 -36.78 -4.66 -29.26
N GLN A 921 -36.62 -4.33 -30.54
CA GLN A 921 -35.87 -5.16 -31.50
C GLN A 921 -34.41 -5.32 -31.06
N CYS A 922 -33.76 -4.24 -30.63
CA CYS A 922 -32.40 -4.27 -30.09
C CYS A 922 -32.26 -5.23 -28.90
N TRP A 923 -33.20 -5.18 -27.95
CA TRP A 923 -33.22 -6.12 -26.81
C TRP A 923 -33.35 -7.58 -27.25
N GLN A 924 -34.21 -7.85 -28.24
CA GLN A 924 -34.36 -9.19 -28.80
C GLN A 924 -33.07 -9.67 -29.47
N TRP A 925 -32.41 -8.83 -30.26
CA TRP A 925 -31.14 -9.16 -30.91
C TRP A 925 -30.02 -9.40 -29.90
N LYS A 926 -29.92 -8.58 -28.85
CA LYS A 926 -28.94 -8.80 -27.76
C LYS A 926 -29.17 -10.13 -27.06
N LYS A 927 -30.43 -10.49 -26.76
CA LYS A 927 -30.78 -11.79 -26.18
C LYS A 927 -30.42 -12.96 -27.10
N GLN A 928 -30.63 -12.81 -28.41
CA GLN A 928 -30.24 -13.81 -29.41
C GLN A 928 -28.71 -13.92 -29.53
N LEU A 929 -27.99 -12.80 -29.54
CA LEU A 929 -26.53 -12.75 -29.61
C LEU A 929 -25.91 -13.48 -28.41
N LEU A 930 -26.36 -13.18 -27.18
CA LEU A 930 -25.89 -13.85 -25.97
C LEU A 930 -26.12 -15.37 -26.03
N ARG A 931 -27.28 -15.80 -26.56
CA ARG A 931 -27.57 -17.23 -26.75
C ARG A 931 -26.61 -17.88 -27.75
N LEU A 932 -26.30 -17.20 -28.86
CA LEU A 932 -25.38 -17.69 -29.88
C LEU A 932 -23.94 -17.73 -29.37
N GLU A 933 -23.49 -16.74 -28.60
CA GLU A 933 -22.17 -16.70 -27.98
C GLU A 933 -21.98 -17.84 -26.97
N ASN A 934 -22.96 -18.04 -26.08
CA ASN A 934 -22.97 -19.18 -25.15
C ASN A 934 -22.91 -20.52 -25.90
N ARG A 935 -23.64 -20.64 -27.02
CA ARG A 935 -23.59 -21.85 -27.86
C ARG A 935 -22.22 -22.02 -28.52
N ARG A 936 -21.62 -20.94 -29.02
CA ARG A 936 -20.27 -20.96 -29.61
C ARG A 936 -19.24 -21.42 -28.59
N GLU A 937 -19.28 -20.92 -27.37
CA GLU A 937 -18.37 -21.33 -26.31
C GLU A 937 -18.53 -22.81 -25.92
N GLN A 938 -19.76 -23.30 -25.84
CA GLN A 938 -20.02 -24.72 -25.59
C GLN A 938 -19.42 -25.60 -26.70
N LEU A 939 -19.62 -25.22 -27.96
CA LEU A 939 -19.09 -25.95 -29.12
C LEU A 939 -17.57 -25.88 -29.21
N ALA A 940 -16.96 -24.76 -28.80
CA ALA A 940 -15.51 -24.61 -28.76
C ALA A 940 -14.85 -25.43 -27.63
N LYS A 941 -15.57 -25.70 -26.54
CA LYS A 941 -15.10 -26.56 -25.42
C LYS A 941 -15.32 -28.04 -25.67
N SER A 942 -16.23 -28.43 -26.57
CA SER A 942 -16.40 -29.81 -26.97
C SER A 942 -15.42 -30.17 -28.08
N ASP A 943 -14.31 -30.83 -27.74
CA ASP A 943 -13.50 -31.53 -28.73
C ASP A 943 -14.39 -32.55 -29.46
N VAL A 944 -14.58 -32.32 -30.76
CA VAL A 944 -15.14 -33.32 -31.65
C VAL A 944 -14.15 -34.48 -31.68
N SER A 945 -14.47 -35.56 -30.98
CA SER A 945 -13.93 -36.89 -31.24
C SER A 945 -14.20 -37.21 -32.71
N THR A 946 -13.19 -36.99 -33.54
CA THR A 946 -13.09 -37.56 -34.88
C THR A 946 -12.42 -38.93 -34.73
N ASP A 947 -13.04 -39.82 -33.96
CA ASP A 947 -12.67 -41.23 -34.04
C ASP A 947 -13.53 -41.89 -35.12
N GLY A 948 -12.93 -41.92 -36.31
CA GLY A 948 -13.45 -42.63 -37.45
C GLY A 948 -13.51 -44.13 -37.17
N GLY A 949 -14.70 -44.68 -37.28
CA GLY A 949 -14.91 -46.04 -37.78
C GLY A 949 -14.66 -47.17 -36.79
N LYS A 950 -15.75 -47.67 -36.22
CA LYS A 950 -16.06 -49.10 -36.27
C LYS A 950 -17.56 -49.31 -36.13
N ALA A 951 -18.16 -49.66 -37.26
CA ALA A 951 -19.51 -50.18 -37.32
C ALA A 951 -19.55 -51.50 -36.52
N GLN A 952 -20.31 -51.51 -35.43
CA GLN A 952 -20.76 -52.76 -34.81
C GLN A 952 -22.19 -53.01 -35.25
N LYS A 953 -22.33 -53.89 -36.24
CA LYS A 953 -23.58 -54.53 -36.64
C LYS A 953 -24.11 -55.41 -35.50
N HIS A 954 -25.42 -55.25 -35.27
CA HIS A 954 -26.43 -56.28 -35.03
C HIS A 954 -26.41 -57.18 -33.77
N HIS A 955 -27.66 -57.32 -33.29
CA HIS A 955 -28.27 -58.39 -32.49
C HIS A 955 -27.83 -58.46 -31.02
N ASP A 956 -28.71 -58.42 -30.01
CA ASP A 956 -30.18 -58.60 -29.94
C ASP A 956 -30.79 -57.71 -28.83
#